data_AF-A0A1F7GSQ7-F1
#
_entry.id   AF-A0A1F7GSQ7-F1
#
_cell.length_a   1.000
_cell.length_b   1.000
_cell.length_c   1.000
_cell.angle_alpha   90.00
_cell.angle_beta   90.00
_cell.angle_gamma   90.00
#
_symmetry.space_group_name_H-M   'P 1'
#
loop_
_entity.id
_entity.type
_entity.pdbx_description
1 polymer ?
#
loop_
_entity_poly.entity_id
_entity_poly.type
_entity_poly.pdbx_seq_one_letter_code
_entity_poly.pdbx_strand_id
1 'polypeptide(L)'
;MSHDVLIYYLTKYLDFYPFLLPLGIIGIWRWSVWGMKKVTGLFYKPYPSGFKATVSVVTPVYNENPQTFKKALASWLKNRPSEIIAVIDYTDKKCIKIFKQFSKKNPIAKLLVTKVPGKRPALAKGIKKAKGEIVALIDSDTIWREGTLIHGIAPFKDNKIGGVATRQSLIKPQSLAQKLFSMRLEQRYWDDIPFLSKVGDILVCLSGRTAFYRKKAVMPLLDRMVHETFMGEKVISGEDKRLTYLIEAARWKATYQSTSQVYTVGEKKLSIFLSQQIRWTRNSWRADLKALYEKWVFRSPIYTAYLIDRAIQPFTLLISPVFFLISLYLQLWIPVIVILIWWAISRTIKMYPHLKKYPLDILLLPVYILFNFASAYIRIYALLSIRTQGWITRWDKSRLQKFTFAQAISAHAGTILLFSLVALGVYFNKYHNYLLPQEKQRELVAKTLPKVNTVLASAEIQKVLGASDVNINSLLTKKHKFQLGESIWSIAEQYGVSGDNLLLANVQKITNWNRIDPNIYFTIPPKNLVLTPNYKFNYVRIYRDTLGIYYDGPSDQIIVSGRGMSLTLADITSSVGEDYLEEVEPGVWYLKSSLYLRSGLTLTLDKEQVRWLRLASTEKKQARIFAYNSDILVNGVKITSWDDSKKDYDKNYKDGRSYILVKDGSRLDLKDSEFAYLGYPRPTNSPYSTYGVSWRMSTKNLGTGVLTGEIINSKFHENYFGAYTYGAVGMTWRGNEFYNNVVYGLDPHDDSNGFLVENNKFYNNGKHGLIFSKRCIENTIRNNISYGNKYHGIMLHEKSNNNVIENNTIYDNHDGIALAHSSNNIIRNNSVYQNKRGVRVDQGSLNNLIEYNTISDNSQYGVYVYGKSDQNGIENNKLSDNTTAVYVKSVGNRVMGNKLNKNEAGIYLTGNANKNRIAGNTITYSKDYGIYAKIAPKLSNFIGENNFIWRNKKDVFAYEVN
;
A
#
# COMPACT_ATOMS: atom_id res chain seq x y z
N MET A 1 -26.84 -5.39 16.15
CA MET A 1 -25.75 -4.49 15.73
C MET A 1 -26.38 -3.39 14.88
N SER A 2 -26.31 -2.13 15.29
CA SER A 2 -27.02 -1.03 14.61
C SER A 2 -26.40 -0.72 13.24
N HIS A 3 -27.19 -0.10 12.34
CA HIS A 3 -26.79 0.28 10.99
C HIS A 3 -25.53 1.16 10.98
N ASP A 4 -25.43 2.09 11.94
CA ASP A 4 -24.30 3.01 12.07
C ASP A 4 -23.02 2.32 12.56
N VAL A 5 -23.14 1.25 13.35
CA VAL A 5 -21.99 0.44 13.79
C VAL A 5 -21.47 -0.39 12.61
N LEU A 6 -22.35 -0.96 11.80
CA LEU A 6 -21.96 -1.67 10.58
C LEU A 6 -21.30 -0.71 9.58
N ILE A 7 -21.86 0.48 9.37
CA ILE A 7 -21.28 1.52 8.51
C ILE A 7 -19.92 1.99 9.05
N TYR A 8 -19.79 2.27 10.36
CA TYR A 8 -18.53 2.65 10.98
C TYR A 8 -17.43 1.60 10.77
N TYR A 9 -17.74 0.32 11.01
CA TYR A 9 -16.78 -0.76 10.77
C TYR A 9 -16.52 -0.97 9.28
N LEU A 10 -17.51 -0.85 8.38
CA LEU A 10 -17.28 -0.91 6.93
C LEU A 10 -16.39 0.23 6.44
N THR A 11 -16.60 1.45 6.96
CA THR A 11 -15.86 2.65 6.55
C THR A 11 -14.42 2.58 7.06
N LYS A 12 -14.22 2.18 8.33
CA LYS A 12 -12.90 1.85 8.88
C LYS A 12 -12.21 0.73 8.10
N TYR A 13 -12.94 -0.28 7.65
CA TYR A 13 -12.38 -1.41 6.89
C TYR A 13 -11.94 -1.01 5.47
N LEU A 14 -12.70 -0.11 4.82
CA LEU A 14 -12.34 0.48 3.53
C LEU A 14 -11.09 1.36 3.61
N ASP A 15 -10.84 2.00 4.77
CA ASP A 15 -9.62 2.78 5.02
C ASP A 15 -8.36 1.91 5.18
N PHE A 16 -8.47 0.65 5.62
CA PHE A 16 -7.32 -0.23 5.86
C PHE A 16 -6.94 -1.15 4.68
N TYR A 17 -7.86 -1.41 3.73
CA TYR A 17 -7.62 -2.37 2.64
C TYR A 17 -8.09 -1.92 1.24
N PRO A 18 -7.74 -0.71 0.74
CA PRO A 18 -8.03 -0.28 -0.64
C PRO A 18 -7.43 -1.24 -1.69
N PHE A 19 -6.39 -2.00 -1.32
CA PHE A 19 -5.87 -3.10 -2.14
C PHE A 19 -6.94 -4.11 -2.56
N LEU A 20 -7.89 -4.46 -1.70
CA LEU A 20 -8.94 -5.42 -2.01
C LEU A 20 -10.09 -4.81 -2.83
N LEU A 21 -10.14 -3.49 -3.01
CA LEU A 21 -11.24 -2.80 -3.66
C LEU A 21 -11.47 -3.25 -5.12
N PRO A 22 -10.45 -3.40 -5.99
CA PRO A 22 -10.68 -3.90 -7.34
C PRO A 22 -11.18 -5.35 -7.35
N LEU A 23 -10.68 -6.18 -6.43
CA LEU A 23 -11.19 -7.54 -6.25
C LEU A 23 -12.65 -7.53 -5.78
N GLY A 24 -13.01 -6.58 -4.91
CA GLY A 24 -14.38 -6.32 -4.44
C GLY A 24 -15.32 -5.86 -5.55
N ILE A 25 -14.92 -4.87 -6.38
CA ILE A 25 -15.70 -4.37 -7.52
C ILE A 25 -15.94 -5.48 -8.54
N ILE A 26 -14.89 -6.23 -8.88
CA ILE A 26 -15.03 -7.41 -9.74
C ILE A 26 -15.97 -8.40 -9.06
N GLY A 27 -15.79 -8.67 -7.76
CA GLY A 27 -16.70 -9.49 -6.97
C GLY A 27 -18.17 -9.09 -7.14
N ILE A 28 -18.49 -7.82 -6.88
CA ILE A 28 -19.83 -7.24 -7.03
C ILE A 28 -20.32 -7.44 -8.46
N TRP A 29 -19.58 -7.02 -9.48
CA TRP A 29 -19.99 -7.18 -10.88
C TRP A 29 -20.28 -8.65 -11.24
N ARG A 30 -19.35 -9.56 -10.90
CA ARG A 30 -19.48 -10.99 -11.23
C ARG A 30 -20.69 -11.61 -10.51
N TRP A 31 -20.99 -11.18 -9.29
CA TRP A 31 -22.13 -11.65 -8.52
C TRP A 31 -23.45 -10.99 -8.92
N SER A 32 -23.45 -9.73 -9.32
CA SER A 32 -24.61 -9.05 -9.91
C SER A 32 -25.01 -9.71 -11.23
N VAL A 33 -24.04 -10.03 -12.09
CA VAL A 33 -24.32 -10.77 -13.34
C VAL A 33 -24.87 -12.16 -13.05
N TRP A 34 -24.29 -12.89 -12.09
CA TRP A 34 -24.81 -14.20 -11.70
C TRP A 34 -26.21 -14.10 -11.07
N GLY A 35 -26.43 -13.13 -10.18
CA GLY A 35 -27.71 -12.86 -9.52
C GLY A 35 -28.80 -12.50 -10.52
N MET A 36 -28.51 -11.63 -11.49
CA MET A 36 -29.41 -11.32 -12.60
C MET A 36 -29.75 -12.57 -13.41
N LYS A 37 -28.76 -13.36 -13.83
CA LYS A 37 -29.00 -14.63 -14.54
C LYS A 37 -29.90 -15.55 -13.71
N LYS A 38 -29.66 -15.62 -12.41
CA LYS A 38 -30.40 -16.48 -11.49
C LYS A 38 -31.84 -16.02 -11.34
N VAL A 39 -32.06 -14.75 -11.01
CA VAL A 39 -33.39 -14.14 -10.83
C VAL A 39 -34.20 -14.26 -12.10
N THR A 40 -33.65 -13.88 -13.26
CA THR A 40 -34.34 -14.02 -14.54
C THR A 40 -34.64 -15.49 -14.86
N GLY A 41 -33.71 -16.40 -14.57
CA GLY A 41 -33.89 -17.84 -14.72
C GLY A 41 -35.01 -18.43 -13.86
N LEU A 42 -35.40 -17.80 -12.74
CA LEU A 42 -36.55 -18.23 -11.93
C LEU A 42 -37.89 -18.05 -12.67
N PHE A 43 -37.95 -17.11 -13.62
CA PHE A 43 -39.14 -16.86 -14.44
C PHE A 43 -39.21 -17.73 -15.71
N TYR A 44 -38.22 -18.60 -15.93
CA TYR A 44 -38.28 -19.61 -16.98
C TYR A 44 -39.37 -20.63 -16.65
N LYS A 45 -40.20 -20.96 -17.65
CA LYS A 45 -41.19 -22.03 -17.56
C LYS A 45 -41.01 -22.97 -18.76
N PRO A 46 -41.01 -24.31 -18.57
CA PRO A 46 -40.94 -25.26 -19.67
C PRO A 46 -42.21 -25.22 -20.52
N TYR A 47 -42.09 -25.60 -21.79
CA TYR A 47 -43.25 -25.68 -22.68
C TYR A 47 -44.12 -26.89 -22.33
N PRO A 48 -45.46 -26.76 -22.32
CA PRO A 48 -46.35 -27.89 -22.10
C PRO A 48 -46.23 -28.89 -23.26
N SER A 49 -46.26 -30.19 -22.95
CA SER A 49 -46.29 -31.25 -23.95
C SER A 49 -47.58 -31.24 -24.77
N GLY A 50 -47.53 -31.73 -26.00
CA GLY A 50 -48.73 -31.88 -26.86
C GLY A 50 -48.49 -31.60 -28.34
N PHE A 51 -47.35 -31.02 -28.71
CA PHE A 51 -46.96 -30.87 -30.11
C PHE A 51 -46.59 -32.22 -30.73
N LYS A 52 -47.11 -32.51 -31.93
CA LYS A 52 -46.80 -33.72 -32.70
C LYS A 52 -46.03 -33.33 -33.97
N ALA A 53 -44.93 -34.02 -34.23
CA ALA A 53 -44.18 -33.90 -35.48
C ALA A 53 -43.40 -35.20 -35.73
N THR A 54 -43.08 -35.48 -36.99
CA THR A 54 -42.19 -36.59 -37.34
C THR A 54 -40.74 -36.29 -36.94
N VAL A 55 -40.07 -37.25 -36.29
CA VAL A 55 -38.71 -37.05 -35.75
C VAL A 55 -37.75 -38.08 -36.30
N SER A 56 -36.70 -37.62 -36.99
CA SER A 56 -35.58 -38.45 -37.41
C SER A 56 -34.42 -38.30 -36.43
N VAL A 57 -34.03 -39.38 -35.76
CA VAL A 57 -32.82 -39.43 -34.96
C VAL A 57 -31.61 -39.63 -35.88
N VAL A 58 -30.59 -38.78 -35.78
CA VAL A 58 -29.37 -38.86 -36.59
C VAL A 58 -28.16 -38.92 -35.68
N THR A 59 -27.38 -40.00 -35.79
CA THR A 59 -26.19 -40.22 -34.97
C THR A 59 -24.96 -40.50 -35.83
N PRO A 60 -23.87 -39.73 -35.70
CA PRO A 60 -22.58 -40.09 -36.27
C PRO A 60 -21.83 -41.02 -35.30
N VAL A 61 -21.23 -42.11 -35.81
CA VAL A 61 -20.55 -43.12 -34.97
C VAL A 61 -19.13 -43.34 -35.47
N TYR A 62 -18.17 -43.27 -34.54
CA TYR A 62 -16.77 -43.54 -34.81
C TYR A 62 -16.04 -44.09 -33.57
N ASN A 63 -15.57 -45.33 -33.66
CA ASN A 63 -14.82 -46.06 -32.64
C ASN A 63 -15.43 -45.94 -31.23
N GLU A 64 -16.75 -46.07 -31.16
CA GLU A 64 -17.50 -45.99 -29.90
C GLU A 64 -17.45 -47.31 -29.13
N ASN A 65 -17.58 -47.25 -27.80
CA ASN A 65 -17.72 -48.47 -27.02
C ASN A 65 -19.00 -49.23 -27.46
N PRO A 66 -18.86 -50.49 -27.93
CA PRO A 66 -19.98 -51.28 -28.42
C PRO A 66 -21.17 -51.40 -27.46
N GLN A 67 -20.90 -51.53 -26.16
CA GLN A 67 -21.94 -51.69 -25.13
C GLN A 67 -22.66 -50.38 -24.84
N THR A 68 -21.92 -49.26 -24.80
CA THR A 68 -22.51 -47.94 -24.62
C THR A 68 -23.43 -47.61 -25.80
N PHE A 69 -22.97 -47.88 -27.03
CA PHE A 69 -23.77 -47.63 -28.24
C PHE A 69 -25.04 -48.48 -28.28
N LYS A 70 -24.97 -49.77 -27.91
CA LYS A 70 -26.15 -50.65 -27.81
C LYS A 70 -27.18 -50.12 -26.80
N LYS A 71 -26.74 -49.66 -25.64
CA LYS A 71 -27.61 -49.05 -24.62
C LYS A 71 -28.28 -47.76 -25.12
N ALA A 72 -27.52 -46.94 -25.86
CA ALA A 72 -28.03 -45.70 -26.45
C ALA A 72 -29.15 -45.99 -27.47
N LEU A 73 -28.91 -46.90 -28.43
CA LEU A 73 -29.90 -47.34 -29.42
C LEU A 73 -31.22 -47.80 -28.78
N ALA A 74 -31.15 -48.63 -27.75
CA ALA A 74 -32.33 -49.11 -27.03
C ALA A 74 -33.12 -47.96 -26.37
N SER A 75 -32.42 -46.97 -25.80
CA SER A 75 -33.06 -45.81 -25.16
C SER A 75 -33.77 -44.89 -26.15
N TRP A 76 -33.21 -44.72 -27.35
CA TRP A 76 -33.83 -43.90 -28.41
C TRP A 76 -35.07 -44.60 -28.95
N LEU A 77 -34.98 -45.90 -29.23
CA LEU A 77 -36.11 -46.71 -29.67
C LEU A 77 -37.28 -46.67 -28.67
N LYS A 78 -37.01 -46.72 -27.36
CA LYS A 78 -38.03 -46.61 -26.31
C LYS A 78 -38.85 -45.32 -26.38
N ASN A 79 -38.27 -44.24 -26.92
CA ASN A 79 -38.95 -42.95 -27.11
C ASN A 79 -39.71 -42.83 -28.45
N ARG A 80 -39.77 -43.91 -29.24
CA ARG A 80 -40.59 -44.04 -30.46
C ARG A 80 -40.35 -42.93 -31.52
N PRO A 81 -39.11 -42.71 -32.00
CA PRO A 81 -38.85 -41.81 -33.12
C PRO A 81 -39.39 -42.40 -34.43
N SER A 82 -39.62 -41.55 -35.43
CA SER A 82 -40.07 -41.98 -36.76
C SER A 82 -39.00 -42.75 -37.53
N GLU A 83 -37.73 -42.40 -37.33
CA GLU A 83 -36.58 -43.17 -37.85
C GLU A 83 -35.30 -42.91 -37.06
N ILE A 84 -34.34 -43.84 -37.16
CA ILE A 84 -33.00 -43.75 -36.56
C ILE A 84 -31.96 -43.94 -37.66
N ILE A 85 -31.18 -42.92 -37.97
CA ILE A 85 -30.15 -42.94 -39.00
C ILE A 85 -28.78 -42.93 -38.31
N ALA A 86 -28.03 -44.02 -38.41
CA ALA A 86 -26.64 -44.06 -37.96
C ALA A 86 -25.69 -43.89 -39.15
N VAL A 87 -24.86 -42.85 -39.07
CA VAL A 87 -23.80 -42.58 -40.05
C VAL A 87 -22.49 -43.06 -39.47
N ILE A 88 -22.04 -44.26 -39.85
CA ILE A 88 -20.91 -44.94 -39.24
C ILE A 88 -19.71 -44.89 -40.18
N ASP A 89 -18.54 -44.56 -39.64
CA ASP A 89 -17.29 -44.59 -40.40
C ASP A 89 -16.93 -46.02 -40.84
N TYR A 90 -16.44 -46.16 -42.08
CA TYR A 90 -16.11 -47.45 -42.68
C TYR A 90 -15.05 -48.26 -41.90
N THR A 91 -14.23 -47.62 -41.06
CA THR A 91 -13.23 -48.29 -40.22
C THR A 91 -13.83 -48.91 -38.95
N ASP A 92 -14.99 -48.44 -38.48
CA ASP A 92 -15.63 -48.95 -37.25
C ASP A 92 -16.46 -50.21 -37.53
N LYS A 93 -15.77 -51.33 -37.82
CA LYS A 93 -16.40 -52.61 -38.13
C LYS A 93 -17.29 -53.13 -37.00
N LYS A 94 -16.94 -52.84 -35.74
CA LYS A 94 -17.66 -53.30 -34.55
C LYS A 94 -19.04 -52.64 -34.44
N CYS A 95 -19.11 -51.31 -34.54
CA CYS A 95 -20.39 -50.59 -34.48
C CYS A 95 -21.25 -50.83 -35.73
N ILE A 96 -20.64 -51.01 -36.92
CA ILE A 96 -21.36 -51.43 -38.13
C ILE A 96 -22.08 -52.76 -37.90
N LYS A 97 -21.41 -53.77 -37.32
CA LYS A 97 -22.02 -55.07 -37.02
C LYS A 97 -23.20 -54.94 -36.07
N ILE A 98 -23.04 -54.16 -35.00
CA ILE A 98 -24.11 -53.91 -34.01
C ILE A 98 -25.32 -53.23 -34.64
N PHE A 99 -25.10 -52.18 -35.44
CA PHE A 99 -26.21 -51.45 -36.04
C PHE A 99 -26.91 -52.26 -37.13
N LYS A 100 -26.19 -53.09 -37.91
CA LYS A 100 -26.81 -54.03 -38.85
C LYS A 100 -27.75 -55.01 -38.14
N GLN A 101 -27.33 -55.56 -36.99
CA GLN A 101 -28.18 -56.44 -36.18
C GLN A 101 -29.40 -55.70 -35.61
N PHE A 102 -29.22 -54.45 -35.18
CA PHE A 102 -30.31 -53.60 -34.69
C PHE A 102 -31.32 -53.25 -35.79
N SER A 103 -30.85 -52.90 -36.99
CA SER A 103 -31.66 -52.54 -38.16
C SER A 103 -32.47 -53.73 -38.70
N LYS A 104 -31.92 -54.95 -38.66
CA LYS A 104 -32.69 -56.17 -38.98
C LYS A 104 -33.94 -56.36 -38.10
N LYS A 105 -33.86 -55.94 -36.84
CA LYS A 105 -34.97 -56.06 -35.86
C LYS A 105 -35.89 -54.84 -35.85
N ASN A 106 -35.48 -53.73 -36.46
CA ASN A 106 -36.17 -52.44 -36.35
C ASN A 106 -36.17 -51.75 -37.72
N PRO A 107 -37.27 -51.84 -38.51
CA PRO A 107 -37.35 -51.28 -39.85
C PRO A 107 -37.11 -49.76 -39.93
N ILE A 108 -37.37 -49.05 -38.83
CA ILE A 108 -37.14 -47.61 -38.71
C ILE A 108 -35.65 -47.22 -38.65
N ALA A 109 -34.73 -48.17 -38.47
CA ALA A 109 -33.30 -47.91 -38.31
C ALA A 109 -32.53 -48.10 -39.63
N LYS A 110 -31.82 -47.05 -40.07
CA LYS A 110 -31.11 -46.97 -41.37
C LYS A 110 -29.61 -46.75 -41.17
N LEU A 111 -28.82 -47.63 -41.77
CA LEU A 111 -27.36 -47.55 -41.73
C LEU A 111 -26.82 -46.77 -42.94
N LEU A 112 -26.00 -45.77 -42.68
CA LEU A 112 -25.21 -45.08 -43.71
C LEU A 112 -23.73 -45.26 -43.40
N VAL A 113 -23.00 -46.03 -44.22
CA VAL A 113 -21.54 -46.11 -44.10
C VAL A 113 -20.91 -44.91 -44.81
N THR A 114 -19.95 -44.24 -44.18
CA THR A 114 -19.22 -43.12 -44.77
C THR A 114 -17.73 -43.42 -44.87
N LYS A 115 -17.15 -43.10 -46.04
CA LYS A 115 -15.70 -43.05 -46.26
C LYS A 115 -15.12 -41.64 -46.03
N VAL A 116 -15.99 -40.62 -45.99
CA VAL A 116 -15.58 -39.24 -45.77
C VAL A 116 -15.30 -39.03 -44.29
N PRO A 117 -14.05 -38.68 -43.92
CA PRO A 117 -13.68 -38.45 -42.54
C PRO A 117 -14.36 -37.17 -42.00
N GLY A 118 -15.05 -37.31 -40.87
CA GLY A 118 -15.37 -36.21 -39.96
C GLY A 118 -16.82 -36.26 -39.48
N LYS A 119 -17.05 -35.77 -38.26
CA LYS A 119 -18.40 -35.71 -37.67
C LYS A 119 -19.35 -34.77 -38.43
N ARG A 120 -18.86 -33.64 -38.94
CA ARG A 120 -19.65 -32.66 -39.72
C ARG A 120 -20.18 -33.23 -41.04
N PRO A 121 -19.35 -33.83 -41.93
CA PRO A 121 -19.84 -34.55 -43.10
C PRO A 121 -20.82 -35.68 -42.77
N ALA A 122 -20.55 -36.44 -41.71
CA ALA A 122 -21.43 -37.53 -41.29
C ALA A 122 -22.82 -37.01 -40.88
N LEU A 123 -22.88 -35.96 -40.06
CA LEU A 123 -24.13 -35.30 -39.69
C LEU A 123 -24.85 -34.71 -40.91
N ALA A 124 -24.15 -34.02 -41.79
CA ALA A 124 -24.75 -33.45 -43.00
C ALA A 124 -25.36 -34.53 -43.90
N LYS A 125 -24.67 -35.66 -44.10
CA LYS A 125 -25.18 -36.83 -44.84
C LYS A 125 -26.43 -37.42 -44.18
N GLY A 126 -26.42 -37.53 -42.85
CA GLY A 126 -27.57 -38.00 -42.08
C GLY A 126 -28.79 -37.06 -42.16
N ILE A 127 -28.59 -35.76 -42.00
CA ILE A 127 -29.65 -34.73 -42.08
C ILE A 127 -30.25 -34.68 -43.49
N LYS A 128 -29.44 -34.79 -44.54
CA LYS A 128 -29.93 -34.84 -45.93
C LYS A 128 -30.83 -36.05 -46.17
N LYS A 129 -30.53 -37.20 -45.53
CA LYS A 129 -31.29 -38.44 -45.69
C LYS A 129 -32.51 -38.54 -44.78
N ALA A 130 -32.52 -37.80 -43.68
CA ALA A 130 -33.65 -37.73 -42.75
C ALA A 130 -34.93 -37.28 -43.47
N LYS A 131 -36.07 -37.89 -43.15
CA LYS A 131 -37.40 -37.59 -43.69
C LYS A 131 -38.27 -36.79 -42.72
N GLY A 132 -37.98 -36.82 -41.43
CA GLY A 132 -38.76 -36.14 -40.40
C GLY A 132 -38.71 -34.63 -40.50
N GLU A 133 -39.79 -33.98 -40.08
CA GLU A 133 -39.89 -32.52 -39.96
C GLU A 133 -38.89 -31.97 -38.94
N ILE A 134 -38.67 -32.74 -37.86
CA ILE A 134 -37.67 -32.47 -36.83
C ILE A 134 -36.57 -33.52 -36.92
N VAL A 135 -35.32 -33.07 -36.81
CA VAL A 135 -34.14 -33.95 -36.72
C VAL A 135 -33.54 -33.86 -35.33
N ALA A 136 -33.42 -34.99 -34.64
CA ALA A 136 -32.75 -35.11 -33.35
C ALA A 136 -31.30 -35.53 -33.59
N LEU A 137 -30.36 -34.60 -33.41
CA LEU A 137 -28.93 -34.89 -33.53
C LEU A 137 -28.40 -35.40 -32.18
N ILE A 138 -27.77 -36.57 -32.19
CA ILE A 138 -27.40 -37.29 -30.98
C ILE A 138 -26.02 -37.93 -31.06
N ASP A 139 -25.25 -37.76 -29.98
CA ASP A 139 -23.99 -38.48 -29.79
C ASP A 139 -24.24 -39.97 -29.52
N SER A 140 -23.37 -40.83 -30.05
CA SER A 140 -23.49 -42.29 -29.97
C SER A 140 -23.45 -42.87 -28.55
N ASP A 141 -23.09 -42.08 -27.55
CA ASP A 141 -22.98 -42.46 -26.14
C ASP A 141 -24.11 -41.88 -25.24
N THR A 142 -25.09 -41.19 -25.82
CA THR A 142 -26.14 -40.51 -25.05
C THR A 142 -27.37 -41.38 -24.83
N ILE A 143 -27.83 -41.47 -23.59
CA ILE A 143 -29.01 -42.22 -23.17
C ILE A 143 -30.20 -41.28 -22.97
N TRP A 144 -31.34 -41.57 -23.58
CA TRP A 144 -32.58 -40.81 -23.37
C TRP A 144 -33.34 -41.31 -22.15
N ARG A 145 -33.86 -40.37 -21.33
CA ARG A 145 -34.92 -40.69 -20.37
C ARG A 145 -36.22 -40.99 -21.14
N GLU A 146 -37.12 -41.72 -20.51
CA GLU A 146 -38.50 -41.77 -20.99
C GLU A 146 -39.12 -40.37 -21.03
N GLY A 147 -39.83 -40.06 -22.11
CA GLY A 147 -40.42 -38.73 -22.35
C GLY A 147 -39.49 -37.70 -23.02
N THR A 148 -38.22 -38.04 -23.29
CA THR A 148 -37.25 -37.11 -23.88
C THR A 148 -37.75 -36.52 -25.19
N LEU A 149 -38.24 -37.37 -26.10
CA LEU A 149 -38.68 -36.95 -27.43
C LEU A 149 -39.92 -36.05 -27.33
N ILE A 150 -40.98 -36.53 -26.67
CA ILE A 150 -42.28 -35.83 -26.61
C ILE A 150 -42.16 -34.45 -25.95
N HIS A 151 -41.32 -34.32 -24.92
CA HIS A 151 -41.05 -33.03 -24.31
C HIS A 151 -40.10 -32.19 -25.17
N GLY A 152 -39.08 -32.81 -25.77
CA GLY A 152 -38.06 -32.13 -26.57
C GLY A 152 -38.62 -31.46 -27.83
N ILE A 153 -39.71 -31.99 -28.39
CA ILE A 153 -40.37 -31.38 -29.54
C ILE A 153 -41.44 -30.34 -29.18
N ALA A 154 -41.87 -30.26 -27.91
CA ALA A 154 -42.94 -29.37 -27.47
C ALA A 154 -42.74 -27.89 -27.89
N PRO A 155 -41.52 -27.31 -27.82
CA PRO A 155 -41.33 -25.92 -28.21
C PRO A 155 -41.53 -25.63 -29.71
N PHE A 156 -41.46 -26.64 -30.60
CA PHE A 156 -41.67 -26.42 -32.04
C PHE A 156 -43.11 -26.06 -32.42
N LYS A 157 -44.05 -26.04 -31.46
CA LYS A 157 -45.34 -25.37 -31.61
C LYS A 157 -45.16 -23.91 -32.05
N ASP A 158 -44.09 -23.23 -31.60
CA ASP A 158 -43.68 -21.96 -32.18
C ASP A 158 -42.93 -22.20 -33.51
N ASN A 159 -43.51 -21.71 -34.60
CA ASN A 159 -42.96 -21.80 -35.93
C ASN A 159 -41.63 -21.07 -36.12
N LYS A 160 -41.23 -20.18 -35.19
CA LYS A 160 -39.95 -19.48 -35.19
C LYS A 160 -38.83 -20.28 -34.51
N ILE A 161 -39.15 -21.33 -33.76
CA ILE A 161 -38.15 -22.20 -33.13
C ILE A 161 -37.52 -23.13 -34.18
N GLY A 162 -36.21 -22.99 -34.34
CA GLY A 162 -35.37 -23.81 -35.21
C GLY A 162 -34.56 -24.86 -34.47
N GLY A 163 -34.35 -24.71 -33.16
CA GLY A 163 -33.62 -25.69 -32.34
C GLY A 163 -34.05 -25.74 -30.87
N VAL A 164 -33.93 -26.92 -30.24
CA VAL A 164 -34.27 -27.15 -28.84
C VAL A 164 -33.18 -27.95 -28.12
N ALA A 165 -32.71 -27.44 -26.98
CA ALA A 165 -31.78 -28.10 -26.09
C ALA A 165 -32.49 -28.96 -25.04
N THR A 166 -31.85 -30.08 -24.70
CA THR A 166 -32.26 -31.00 -23.62
C THR A 166 -31.54 -30.69 -22.31
N ARG A 167 -32.13 -31.06 -21.17
CA ARG A 167 -31.47 -31.10 -19.85
C ARG A 167 -30.50 -32.28 -19.83
N GLN A 168 -29.27 -32.06 -19.38
CA GLN A 168 -28.21 -33.07 -19.41
C GLN A 168 -27.67 -33.32 -18.01
N SER A 169 -27.45 -34.58 -17.68
CA SER A 169 -26.84 -35.01 -16.42
C SER A 169 -25.92 -36.23 -16.65
N LEU A 170 -25.02 -36.51 -15.71
CA LEU A 170 -24.24 -37.75 -15.75
C LEU A 170 -25.01 -38.90 -15.13
N ILE A 171 -24.78 -40.11 -15.64
CA ILE A 171 -25.20 -41.35 -14.97
C ILE A 171 -24.20 -41.64 -13.86
N LYS A 172 -24.63 -41.49 -12.59
CA LYS A 172 -23.88 -41.88 -11.37
C LYS A 172 -22.36 -41.57 -11.43
N PRO A 173 -21.95 -40.30 -11.24
CA PRO A 173 -20.54 -39.93 -11.25
C PRO A 173 -19.78 -40.58 -10.07
N GLN A 174 -18.72 -41.34 -10.35
CA GLN A 174 -17.92 -42.03 -9.32
C GLN A 174 -16.50 -41.47 -9.23
N SER A 175 -15.82 -41.37 -10.38
CA SER A 175 -14.45 -40.83 -10.44
C SER A 175 -14.41 -39.31 -10.25
N LEU A 176 -13.26 -38.78 -9.84
CA LEU A 176 -13.05 -37.33 -9.68
C LEU A 176 -13.39 -36.56 -10.97
N ALA A 177 -12.97 -37.06 -12.14
CA ALA A 177 -13.27 -36.44 -13.44
C ALA A 177 -14.78 -36.37 -13.72
N GLN A 178 -15.51 -37.46 -13.43
CA GLN A 178 -16.96 -37.49 -13.59
C GLN A 178 -17.67 -36.57 -12.58
N LYS A 179 -17.22 -36.53 -11.32
CA LYS A 179 -17.80 -35.63 -10.30
C LYS A 179 -17.61 -34.17 -10.69
N LEU A 180 -16.40 -33.76 -11.08
CA LEU A 180 -16.13 -32.40 -11.58
C LEU A 180 -16.93 -32.07 -12.85
N PHE A 181 -17.08 -33.04 -13.77
CA PHE A 181 -17.91 -32.86 -14.95
C PHE A 181 -19.39 -32.70 -14.59
N SER A 182 -19.90 -33.48 -13.64
CA SER A 182 -21.27 -33.37 -13.13
C SER A 182 -21.52 -32.00 -12.50
N MET A 183 -20.63 -31.52 -11.62
CA MET A 183 -20.75 -30.19 -11.00
C MET A 183 -20.89 -29.08 -12.05
N ARG A 184 -20.02 -29.08 -13.06
CA ARG A 184 -20.06 -28.09 -14.15
C ARG A 184 -21.32 -28.22 -15.02
N LEU A 185 -21.75 -29.43 -15.31
CA LEU A 185 -22.90 -29.69 -16.16
C LEU A 185 -24.20 -29.26 -15.46
N GLU A 186 -24.38 -29.63 -14.20
CA GLU A 186 -25.54 -29.22 -13.40
C GLU A 186 -25.59 -27.70 -13.26
N GLN A 187 -24.45 -27.04 -13.00
CA GLN A 187 -24.37 -25.57 -12.94
C GLN A 187 -24.85 -24.91 -14.25
N ARG A 188 -24.42 -25.42 -15.42
CA ARG A 188 -24.83 -24.88 -16.73
C ARG A 188 -26.35 -24.91 -16.94
N TYR A 189 -27.00 -26.00 -16.55
CA TYR A 189 -28.46 -26.17 -16.71
C TYR A 189 -29.28 -25.56 -15.57
N TRP A 190 -28.62 -25.17 -14.48
CA TRP A 190 -29.24 -24.45 -13.36
C TRP A 190 -29.21 -22.93 -13.55
N ASP A 191 -28.17 -22.41 -14.21
CA ASP A 191 -27.92 -20.97 -14.34
C ASP A 191 -28.07 -20.47 -15.79
N ASP A 192 -27.15 -20.85 -16.68
CA ASP A 192 -27.00 -20.22 -18.00
C ASP A 192 -28.17 -20.49 -18.96
N ILE A 193 -28.59 -21.74 -19.06
CA ILE A 193 -29.53 -22.18 -20.10
C ILE A 193 -30.97 -21.70 -19.82
N PRO A 194 -31.52 -21.77 -18.59
CA PRO A 194 -32.82 -21.19 -18.26
C PRO A 194 -32.85 -19.67 -18.49
N PHE A 195 -31.79 -18.96 -18.09
CA PHE A 195 -31.64 -17.52 -18.32
C PHE A 195 -31.75 -17.17 -19.81
N LEU A 196 -30.91 -17.79 -20.63
CA LEU A 196 -30.82 -17.50 -22.06
C LEU A 196 -32.11 -17.82 -22.83
N SER A 197 -32.80 -18.88 -22.41
CA SER A 197 -34.10 -19.23 -23.00
C SER A 197 -35.15 -18.18 -22.64
N LYS A 198 -35.18 -17.75 -21.37
CA LYS A 198 -36.15 -16.76 -20.91
C LYS A 198 -35.98 -15.39 -21.57
N VAL A 199 -34.75 -14.92 -21.76
CA VAL A 199 -34.49 -13.56 -22.27
C VAL A 199 -34.68 -13.40 -23.77
N GLY A 200 -34.59 -14.48 -24.55
CA GLY A 200 -34.69 -14.31 -26.00
C GLY A 200 -34.73 -15.58 -26.84
N ASP A 201 -34.85 -16.77 -26.24
CA ASP A 201 -34.75 -18.05 -26.96
C ASP A 201 -33.53 -18.07 -27.91
N ILE A 202 -32.36 -17.79 -27.34
CA ILE A 202 -31.08 -17.78 -28.03
C ILE A 202 -30.05 -18.43 -27.12
N LEU A 203 -29.39 -19.50 -27.58
CA LEU A 203 -28.57 -20.37 -26.75
C LEU A 203 -27.13 -20.43 -27.26
N VAL A 204 -26.21 -20.47 -26.31
CA VAL A 204 -24.79 -20.54 -26.64
C VAL A 204 -24.34 -21.80 -27.37
N CYS A 205 -25.08 -22.90 -27.20
CA CYS A 205 -24.78 -24.20 -27.78
C CYS A 205 -25.90 -25.19 -27.42
N LEU A 206 -26.55 -25.70 -28.45
CA LEU A 206 -27.39 -26.89 -28.41
C LEU A 206 -26.47 -28.11 -28.43
N SER A 207 -26.16 -28.63 -27.24
CA SER A 207 -25.13 -29.66 -27.03
C SER A 207 -25.41 -30.95 -27.82
N GLY A 208 -24.37 -31.46 -28.47
CA GLY A 208 -24.44 -32.64 -29.34
C GLY A 208 -24.87 -33.95 -28.67
N ARG A 209 -24.90 -34.02 -27.33
CA ARG A 209 -25.48 -35.17 -26.61
C ARG A 209 -26.89 -35.41 -27.10
N THR A 210 -27.74 -34.38 -27.14
CA THR A 210 -29.02 -34.41 -27.84
C THR A 210 -29.52 -32.98 -28.04
N ALA A 211 -29.79 -32.65 -29.30
CA ALA A 211 -30.48 -31.43 -29.68
C ALA A 211 -31.48 -31.72 -30.80
N PHE A 212 -32.67 -31.13 -30.70
CA PHE A 212 -33.69 -31.23 -31.75
C PHE A 212 -33.60 -30.01 -32.64
N TYR A 213 -33.75 -30.19 -33.94
CA TYR A 213 -33.72 -29.11 -34.92
C TYR A 213 -34.86 -29.25 -35.89
N ARG A 214 -35.42 -28.12 -36.30
CA ARG A 214 -36.35 -28.10 -37.41
C ARG A 214 -35.56 -28.35 -38.70
N LYS A 215 -35.94 -29.37 -39.48
CA LYS A 215 -35.20 -29.74 -40.69
C LYS A 215 -35.09 -28.58 -41.69
N LYS A 216 -36.17 -27.80 -41.87
CA LYS A 216 -36.16 -26.60 -42.72
C LYS A 216 -35.18 -25.51 -42.25
N ALA A 217 -34.87 -25.45 -40.96
CA ALA A 217 -33.92 -24.48 -40.42
C ALA A 217 -32.48 -24.88 -40.71
N VAL A 218 -32.16 -26.18 -40.61
CA VAL A 218 -30.76 -26.66 -40.73
C VAL A 218 -30.35 -27.04 -42.15
N MET A 219 -31.29 -27.48 -43.00
CA MET A 219 -30.99 -27.97 -44.35
C MET A 219 -30.22 -26.96 -45.22
N PRO A 220 -30.60 -25.66 -45.27
CA PRO A 220 -29.88 -24.67 -46.09
C PRO A 220 -28.48 -24.35 -45.56
N LEU A 221 -28.17 -24.72 -44.32
CA LEU A 221 -26.97 -24.31 -43.60
C LEU A 221 -25.89 -25.40 -43.59
N LEU A 222 -26.20 -26.60 -44.10
CA LEU A 222 -25.31 -27.77 -44.05
C LEU A 222 -23.97 -27.53 -44.76
N ASP A 223 -23.98 -26.83 -45.89
CA ASP A 223 -22.74 -26.53 -46.62
C ASP A 223 -21.82 -25.60 -45.81
N ARG A 224 -22.38 -24.50 -45.29
CA ARG A 224 -21.71 -23.57 -44.37
C ARG A 224 -21.26 -24.20 -43.06
N MET A 225 -21.87 -25.32 -42.66
CA MET A 225 -21.46 -26.12 -41.49
C MET A 225 -20.25 -27.00 -41.82
N VAL A 226 -20.23 -27.66 -42.98
CA VAL A 226 -19.17 -28.61 -43.37
C VAL A 226 -17.89 -27.89 -43.79
N HIS A 227 -18.00 -26.76 -44.49
CA HIS A 227 -16.88 -26.01 -45.04
C HIS A 227 -16.45 -24.82 -44.16
N GLU A 228 -16.71 -24.88 -42.85
CA GLU A 228 -16.29 -23.80 -41.95
C GLU A 228 -14.77 -23.66 -41.91
N THR A 229 -14.31 -22.44 -42.15
CA THR A 229 -12.93 -22.01 -41.91
C THR A 229 -12.87 -20.98 -40.77
N PHE A 230 -11.73 -20.93 -40.09
CA PHE A 230 -11.39 -19.93 -39.08
C PHE A 230 -9.91 -19.58 -39.20
N MET A 231 -9.59 -18.31 -39.48
CA MET A 231 -8.21 -17.84 -39.74
C MET A 231 -7.49 -18.67 -40.82
N GLY A 232 -8.15 -18.93 -41.96
CA GLY A 232 -7.59 -19.70 -43.07
C GLY A 232 -7.65 -21.22 -42.92
N GLU A 233 -7.80 -21.74 -41.70
CA GLU A 233 -7.79 -23.18 -41.42
C GLU A 233 -9.19 -23.80 -41.37
N LYS A 234 -9.35 -25.02 -41.89
CA LYS A 234 -10.62 -25.77 -41.84
C LYS A 234 -10.93 -26.24 -40.41
N VAL A 235 -12.14 -25.91 -39.92
CA VAL A 235 -12.58 -26.28 -38.57
C VAL A 235 -13.20 -27.68 -38.57
N ILE A 236 -12.53 -28.62 -37.91
CA ILE A 236 -12.89 -30.06 -37.97
C ILE A 236 -13.78 -30.55 -36.82
N SER A 237 -14.07 -29.74 -35.80
CA SER A 237 -14.86 -30.12 -34.61
C SER A 237 -15.77 -28.99 -34.13
N GLY A 238 -16.72 -29.27 -33.23
CA GLY A 238 -17.63 -28.23 -32.67
C GLY A 238 -18.88 -27.98 -33.51
N GLU A 239 -19.30 -29.01 -34.24
CA GLU A 239 -20.49 -29.06 -35.09
C GLU A 239 -21.77 -28.64 -34.38
N ASP A 240 -21.93 -28.99 -33.11
CA ASP A 240 -23.10 -28.68 -32.28
C ASP A 240 -23.24 -27.17 -32.05
N LYS A 241 -22.15 -26.52 -31.64
CA LYS A 241 -22.10 -25.07 -31.48
C LYS A 241 -22.19 -24.34 -32.82
N ARG A 242 -21.53 -24.84 -33.88
CA ARG A 242 -21.60 -24.23 -35.21
C ARG A 242 -23.01 -24.27 -35.79
N LEU A 243 -23.73 -25.37 -35.61
CA LEU A 243 -25.10 -25.47 -36.10
C LEU A 243 -26.04 -24.54 -35.32
N THR A 244 -25.89 -24.48 -33.99
CA THR A 244 -26.61 -23.53 -33.13
C THR A 244 -26.42 -22.09 -33.62
N TYR A 245 -25.16 -21.70 -33.83
CA TYR A 245 -24.78 -20.42 -34.39
C TYR A 245 -25.49 -20.13 -35.72
N LEU A 246 -25.46 -21.09 -36.65
CA LEU A 246 -25.93 -20.86 -38.02
C LEU A 246 -27.45 -20.66 -38.06
N ILE A 247 -28.20 -21.43 -37.26
CA ILE A 247 -29.65 -21.26 -37.19
C ILE A 247 -30.02 -19.90 -36.56
N GLU A 248 -29.31 -19.49 -35.52
CA GLU A 248 -29.53 -18.21 -34.84
C GLU A 248 -29.17 -17.02 -35.75
N ALA A 249 -28.05 -17.11 -36.48
CA ALA A 249 -27.66 -16.10 -37.48
C ALA A 249 -28.71 -15.97 -38.60
N ALA A 250 -29.33 -17.09 -38.99
CA ALA A 250 -30.43 -17.19 -39.94
C ALA A 250 -31.81 -16.79 -39.34
N ARG A 251 -31.83 -16.17 -38.16
CA ARG A 251 -33.03 -15.65 -37.45
C ARG A 251 -33.98 -16.71 -36.89
N TRP A 252 -33.55 -17.96 -36.77
CA TRP A 252 -34.29 -18.96 -36.01
C TRP A 252 -34.03 -18.82 -34.51
N LYS A 253 -35.05 -19.08 -33.69
CA LYS A 253 -34.90 -19.16 -32.24
C LYS A 253 -34.37 -20.53 -31.82
N ALA A 254 -33.59 -20.56 -30.74
CA ALA A 254 -33.10 -21.76 -30.09
C ALA A 254 -33.48 -21.73 -28.61
N THR A 255 -34.27 -22.69 -28.12
CA THR A 255 -34.75 -22.68 -26.73
C THR A 255 -34.36 -23.94 -25.96
N TYR A 256 -34.66 -23.95 -24.66
CA TYR A 256 -34.39 -25.06 -23.74
C TYR A 256 -35.67 -25.68 -23.24
N GLN A 257 -35.69 -27.01 -23.16
CA GLN A 257 -36.74 -27.76 -22.49
C GLN A 257 -36.20 -28.54 -21.29
N SER A 258 -36.47 -28.04 -20.08
CA SER A 258 -35.99 -28.66 -18.83
C SER A 258 -36.57 -30.05 -18.55
N THR A 259 -37.77 -30.33 -19.06
CA THR A 259 -38.45 -31.65 -18.90
C THR A 259 -37.94 -32.70 -19.89
N SER A 260 -37.20 -32.32 -20.93
CA SER A 260 -36.56 -33.26 -21.87
C SER A 260 -35.15 -33.61 -21.36
N GLN A 261 -34.99 -34.77 -20.72
CA GLN A 261 -33.77 -35.14 -19.99
C GLN A 261 -32.97 -36.25 -20.70
N VAL A 262 -31.65 -36.04 -20.84
CA VAL A 262 -30.72 -37.05 -21.35
C VAL A 262 -29.55 -37.27 -20.39
N TYR A 263 -28.86 -38.40 -20.56
CA TYR A 263 -27.72 -38.79 -19.74
C TYR A 263 -26.49 -39.20 -20.55
N THR A 264 -25.31 -38.96 -19.97
CA THR A 264 -24.01 -39.38 -20.51
C THR A 264 -23.16 -40.03 -19.42
N VAL A 265 -22.22 -40.90 -19.82
CA VAL A 265 -21.34 -41.63 -18.89
C VAL A 265 -20.17 -40.75 -18.40
N GLY A 266 -19.73 -39.78 -19.22
CA GLY A 266 -18.55 -38.97 -18.94
C GLY A 266 -17.23 -39.75 -18.97
N GLU A 267 -16.10 -39.03 -18.96
CA GLU A 267 -14.77 -39.62 -18.95
C GLU A 267 -14.28 -39.89 -17.52
N LYS A 268 -13.65 -41.05 -17.28
CA LYS A 268 -13.14 -41.44 -15.96
C LYS A 268 -11.75 -40.85 -15.69
N LYS A 269 -10.91 -40.72 -16.71
CA LYS A 269 -9.53 -40.22 -16.57
C LYS A 269 -9.50 -38.69 -16.59
N LEU A 270 -8.90 -38.09 -15.56
CA LEU A 270 -8.81 -36.63 -15.43
C LEU A 270 -8.04 -35.96 -16.58
N SER A 271 -6.91 -36.54 -17.00
CA SER A 271 -6.11 -36.02 -18.12
C SER A 271 -6.87 -35.96 -19.45
N ILE A 272 -7.65 -37.00 -19.74
CA ILE A 272 -8.50 -37.07 -20.94
C ILE A 272 -9.65 -36.07 -20.82
N PHE A 273 -10.26 -35.94 -19.64
CA PHE A 273 -11.30 -34.94 -19.39
C PHE A 273 -10.80 -33.50 -19.59
N LEU A 274 -9.61 -33.15 -19.08
CA LEU A 274 -9.01 -31.82 -19.28
C LEU A 274 -8.71 -31.56 -20.77
N SER A 275 -8.26 -32.59 -21.51
CA SER A 275 -8.07 -32.52 -22.96
C SER A 275 -9.39 -32.24 -23.70
N GLN A 276 -10.49 -32.86 -23.26
CA GLN A 276 -11.82 -32.57 -23.79
C GLN A 276 -12.26 -31.13 -23.49
N GLN A 277 -11.95 -30.61 -22.29
CA GLN A 277 -12.24 -29.21 -21.93
C GLN A 277 -11.52 -28.22 -22.85
N ILE A 278 -10.23 -28.44 -23.14
CA ILE A 278 -9.47 -27.61 -24.07
C ILE A 278 -10.16 -27.59 -25.45
N ARG A 279 -10.51 -28.77 -25.98
CA ARG A 279 -11.19 -28.88 -27.27
C ARG A 279 -12.53 -28.15 -27.30
N TRP A 280 -13.40 -28.39 -26.34
CA TRP A 280 -14.71 -27.72 -26.25
C TRP A 280 -14.58 -26.21 -26.14
N THR A 281 -13.53 -25.75 -25.45
CA THR A 281 -13.29 -24.33 -25.25
C THR A 281 -12.73 -23.64 -26.50
N ARG A 282 -11.83 -24.28 -27.26
CA ARG A 282 -11.38 -23.78 -28.58
C ARG A 282 -12.56 -23.59 -29.53
N ASN A 283 -13.41 -24.61 -29.63
CA ASN A 283 -14.62 -24.53 -30.45
C ASN A 283 -15.56 -23.42 -29.96
N SER A 284 -15.61 -23.20 -28.65
CA SER A 284 -16.40 -22.12 -28.09
C SER A 284 -15.90 -20.76 -28.53
N TRP A 285 -14.59 -20.50 -28.42
CA TRP A 285 -13.99 -19.24 -28.85
C TRP A 285 -14.17 -18.95 -30.33
N ARG A 286 -13.93 -19.94 -31.20
CA ARG A 286 -14.09 -19.76 -32.65
C ARG A 286 -15.50 -19.31 -33.02
N ALA A 287 -16.50 -20.01 -32.49
CA ALA A 287 -17.90 -19.70 -32.76
C ALA A 287 -18.31 -18.33 -32.19
N ASP A 288 -17.90 -17.99 -30.98
CA ASP A 288 -18.27 -16.72 -30.34
C ASP A 288 -17.63 -15.51 -31.04
N LEU A 289 -16.34 -15.59 -31.35
CA LEU A 289 -15.61 -14.54 -32.07
C LEU A 289 -16.17 -14.33 -33.47
N LYS A 290 -16.49 -15.43 -34.16
CA LYS A 290 -17.16 -15.35 -35.47
C LYS A 290 -18.54 -14.69 -35.36
N ALA A 291 -19.24 -14.87 -34.25
CA ALA A 291 -20.60 -14.33 -34.05
C ALA A 291 -20.57 -12.82 -33.91
N LEU A 292 -19.61 -12.35 -33.12
CA LEU A 292 -19.33 -10.93 -32.95
C LEU A 292 -18.84 -10.30 -34.27
N TYR A 293 -17.95 -11.00 -34.99
CA TYR A 293 -17.41 -10.53 -36.28
C TYR A 293 -18.49 -10.41 -37.37
N GLU A 294 -19.39 -11.40 -37.49
CA GLU A 294 -20.50 -11.37 -38.44
C GLU A 294 -21.67 -10.45 -37.98
N LYS A 295 -21.53 -9.80 -36.82
CA LYS A 295 -22.43 -8.76 -36.25
C LYS A 295 -23.90 -9.16 -36.03
N TRP A 296 -24.31 -10.40 -36.31
CA TRP A 296 -25.72 -10.80 -36.17
C TRP A 296 -26.17 -10.87 -34.72
N VAL A 297 -25.25 -11.09 -33.77
CA VAL A 297 -25.56 -11.17 -32.33
C VAL A 297 -26.08 -9.84 -31.76
N PHE A 298 -25.67 -8.70 -32.32
CA PHE A 298 -26.07 -7.36 -31.86
C PHE A 298 -27.58 -7.09 -31.99
N ARG A 299 -28.31 -7.94 -32.73
CA ARG A 299 -29.78 -7.94 -32.75
C ARG A 299 -30.39 -8.31 -31.38
N SER A 300 -29.63 -8.98 -30.53
CA SER A 300 -30.00 -9.30 -29.15
C SER A 300 -28.94 -8.72 -28.20
N PRO A 301 -29.18 -7.52 -27.65
CA PRO A 301 -28.24 -6.86 -26.75
C PRO A 301 -27.88 -7.71 -25.53
N ILE A 302 -28.85 -8.43 -24.95
CA ILE A 302 -28.64 -9.30 -23.79
C ILE A 302 -27.75 -10.49 -24.13
N TYR A 303 -27.98 -11.16 -25.27
CA TYR A 303 -27.13 -12.27 -25.71
C TYR A 303 -25.71 -11.80 -26.04
N THR A 304 -25.59 -10.64 -26.70
CA THR A 304 -24.29 -10.01 -26.96
C THR A 304 -23.54 -9.73 -25.67
N ALA A 305 -24.21 -9.11 -24.69
CA ALA A 305 -23.64 -8.85 -23.37
C ALA A 305 -23.23 -10.15 -22.66
N TYR A 306 -24.02 -11.23 -22.79
CA TYR A 306 -23.67 -12.54 -22.26
C TYR A 306 -22.40 -13.12 -22.91
N LEU A 307 -22.26 -13.02 -24.24
CA LEU A 307 -21.07 -13.51 -24.95
C LEU A 307 -19.81 -12.73 -24.55
N ILE A 308 -19.93 -11.41 -24.42
CA ILE A 308 -18.85 -10.53 -23.94
C ILE A 308 -18.49 -10.89 -22.49
N ASP A 309 -19.46 -10.99 -21.59
CA ASP A 309 -19.26 -11.41 -20.19
C ASP A 309 -18.55 -12.77 -20.10
N ARG A 310 -18.97 -13.72 -20.93
CA ARG A 310 -18.36 -15.06 -20.99
C ARG A 310 -16.93 -15.02 -21.50
N ALA A 311 -16.61 -14.14 -22.44
CA ALA A 311 -15.25 -13.93 -22.92
C ALA A 311 -14.36 -13.33 -21.82
N ILE A 312 -14.88 -12.41 -21.01
CA ILE A 312 -14.13 -11.72 -19.94
C ILE A 312 -13.99 -12.59 -18.67
N GLN A 313 -14.95 -13.47 -18.41
CA GLN A 313 -15.00 -14.36 -17.25
C GLN A 313 -13.67 -15.05 -16.87
N PRO A 314 -12.96 -15.77 -17.76
CA PRO A 314 -11.75 -16.48 -17.38
C PRO A 314 -10.65 -15.56 -16.86
N PHE A 315 -10.52 -14.36 -17.43
CA PHE A 315 -9.53 -13.37 -17.00
C PHE A 315 -9.85 -12.86 -15.59
N THR A 316 -11.09 -12.47 -15.34
CA THR A 316 -11.52 -11.98 -14.01
C THR A 316 -11.43 -13.04 -12.91
N LEU A 317 -11.61 -14.33 -13.24
CA LEU A 317 -11.55 -15.41 -12.25
C LEU A 317 -10.15 -15.63 -11.68
N LEU A 318 -9.13 -15.38 -12.50
CA LEU A 318 -7.72 -15.64 -12.17
C LEU A 318 -7.06 -14.49 -11.42
N ILE A 319 -7.70 -13.32 -11.38
CA ILE A 319 -7.27 -12.19 -10.56
C ILE A 319 -7.27 -12.58 -9.07
N SER A 320 -8.28 -13.33 -8.60
CA SER A 320 -8.38 -13.63 -7.17
C SER A 320 -7.23 -14.51 -6.62
N PRO A 321 -6.78 -15.60 -7.29
CA PRO A 321 -5.56 -16.32 -6.91
C PRO A 321 -4.30 -15.46 -6.93
N VAL A 322 -4.19 -14.52 -7.86
CA VAL A 322 -3.06 -13.58 -7.92
C VAL A 322 -3.05 -12.68 -6.69
N PHE A 323 -4.19 -12.11 -6.31
CA PHE A 323 -4.34 -11.35 -5.05
C PHE A 323 -4.00 -12.19 -3.82
N PHE A 324 -4.42 -13.46 -3.79
CA PHE A 324 -4.10 -14.39 -2.71
C PHE A 324 -2.60 -14.64 -2.58
N LEU A 325 -1.92 -14.99 -3.68
CA LEU A 325 -0.48 -15.26 -3.70
C LEU A 325 0.34 -14.03 -3.34
N ILE A 326 -0.04 -12.85 -3.83
CA ILE A 326 0.60 -11.58 -3.47
C ILE A 326 0.39 -11.26 -1.98
N SER A 327 -0.83 -11.47 -1.46
CA SER A 327 -1.13 -11.26 -0.03
C SER A 327 -0.31 -12.21 0.85
N LEU A 328 -0.17 -13.47 0.42
CA LEU A 328 0.62 -14.48 1.13
C LEU A 328 2.12 -14.14 1.13
N TYR A 329 2.67 -13.76 -0.04
CA TYR A 329 4.07 -13.34 -0.18
C TYR A 329 4.38 -12.10 0.68
N LEU A 330 3.44 -11.17 0.78
CA LEU A 330 3.57 -9.94 1.56
C LEU A 330 3.16 -10.09 3.03
N GLN A 331 2.84 -11.30 3.49
CA GLN A 331 2.43 -11.60 4.87
C GLN A 331 1.18 -10.81 5.33
N LEU A 332 0.28 -10.46 4.40
CA LEU A 332 -0.99 -9.79 4.67
C LEU A 332 -2.06 -10.82 5.07
N TRP A 333 -1.98 -11.31 6.31
CA TRP A 333 -2.81 -12.43 6.78
C TRP A 333 -4.32 -12.18 6.77
N ILE A 334 -4.76 -10.94 7.03
CA ILE A 334 -6.20 -10.59 7.00
C ILE A 334 -6.77 -10.75 5.57
N PRO A 335 -6.21 -10.12 4.52
CA PRO A 335 -6.59 -10.40 3.13
C PRO A 335 -6.54 -11.88 2.74
N VAL A 336 -5.52 -12.63 3.18
CA VAL A 336 -5.41 -14.08 2.92
C VAL A 336 -6.64 -14.82 3.44
N ILE A 337 -7.01 -14.60 4.70
CA ILE A 337 -8.17 -15.25 5.34
C ILE A 337 -9.48 -14.85 4.66
N VAL A 338 -9.67 -13.56 4.36
CA VAL A 338 -10.88 -13.04 3.70
C VAL A 338 -11.07 -13.68 2.32
N ILE A 339 -10.00 -13.79 1.53
CA ILE A 339 -10.06 -14.42 0.20
C ILE A 339 -10.41 -15.90 0.31
N LEU A 340 -9.84 -16.63 1.29
CA LEU A 340 -10.15 -18.05 1.51
C LEU A 340 -11.62 -18.28 1.89
N ILE A 341 -12.13 -17.48 2.83
CA ILE A 341 -13.54 -17.52 3.24
C ILE A 341 -14.44 -17.24 2.04
N TRP A 342 -14.11 -16.21 1.25
CA TRP A 342 -14.87 -15.87 0.06
C TRP A 342 -14.86 -16.97 -1.00
N TRP A 343 -13.72 -17.65 -1.22
CA TRP A 343 -13.64 -18.80 -2.12
C TRP A 343 -14.54 -19.94 -1.66
N ALA A 344 -14.52 -20.26 -0.36
CA ALA A 344 -15.35 -21.31 0.21
C ALA A 344 -16.85 -21.00 0.01
N ILE A 345 -17.31 -19.83 0.45
CA ILE A 345 -18.71 -19.41 0.32
C ILE A 345 -19.13 -19.39 -1.15
N SER A 346 -18.34 -18.73 -2.00
CA SER A 346 -18.71 -18.51 -3.40
C SER A 346 -18.81 -19.79 -4.22
N ARG A 347 -17.93 -20.77 -3.97
CA ARG A 347 -17.93 -22.04 -4.68
C ARG A 347 -18.98 -23.00 -4.16
N THR A 348 -19.27 -22.99 -2.85
CA THR A 348 -20.38 -23.79 -2.29
C THR A 348 -21.72 -23.41 -2.92
N ILE A 349 -22.01 -22.11 -3.06
CA ILE A 349 -23.25 -21.64 -3.73
C ILE A 349 -23.36 -22.17 -5.16
N LYS A 350 -22.28 -22.11 -5.94
CA LYS A 350 -22.27 -22.58 -7.35
C LYS A 350 -22.27 -24.11 -7.48
N MET A 351 -21.77 -24.80 -6.46
CA MET A 351 -21.76 -26.26 -6.37
C MET A 351 -23.11 -26.83 -5.90
N TYR A 352 -23.97 -26.01 -5.30
CA TYR A 352 -25.27 -26.41 -4.73
C TYR A 352 -26.15 -27.32 -5.63
N PRO A 353 -26.31 -27.09 -6.95
CA PRO A 353 -27.15 -27.94 -7.79
C PRO A 353 -26.70 -29.40 -7.84
N HIS A 354 -25.39 -29.62 -7.68
CA HIS A 354 -24.80 -30.96 -7.56
C HIS A 354 -24.91 -31.49 -6.12
N LEU A 355 -24.62 -30.66 -5.12
CA LEU A 355 -24.75 -31.01 -3.70
C LEU A 355 -26.16 -31.45 -3.32
N LYS A 356 -27.19 -30.88 -3.95
CA LYS A 356 -28.59 -31.32 -3.77
C LYS A 356 -28.79 -32.81 -4.09
N LYS A 357 -27.98 -33.39 -4.98
CA LYS A 357 -28.01 -34.81 -5.34
C LYS A 357 -26.95 -35.63 -4.58
N TYR A 358 -25.82 -35.02 -4.27
CA TYR A 358 -24.66 -35.67 -3.63
C TYR A 358 -24.08 -34.78 -2.51
N PRO A 359 -24.70 -34.74 -1.31
CA PRO A 359 -24.29 -33.82 -0.23
C PRO A 359 -22.87 -34.05 0.28
N LEU A 360 -22.44 -35.33 0.37
CA LEU A 360 -21.09 -35.70 0.83
C LEU A 360 -19.97 -35.18 -0.07
N ASP A 361 -20.27 -34.83 -1.33
CA ASP A 361 -19.28 -34.27 -2.24
C ASP A 361 -18.86 -32.84 -1.84
N ILE A 362 -19.42 -32.24 -0.77
CA ILE A 362 -18.91 -30.98 -0.17
C ILE A 362 -17.44 -31.07 0.25
N LEU A 363 -16.96 -32.27 0.60
CA LEU A 363 -15.55 -32.52 0.91
C LEU A 363 -14.62 -32.27 -0.30
N LEU A 364 -15.18 -32.25 -1.52
CA LEU A 364 -14.45 -31.91 -2.75
C LEU A 364 -14.40 -30.39 -3.01
N LEU A 365 -14.91 -29.54 -2.11
CA LEU A 365 -14.92 -28.09 -2.28
C LEU A 365 -13.53 -27.50 -2.59
N PRO A 366 -12.44 -27.85 -1.88
CA PRO A 366 -11.10 -27.37 -2.22
C PRO A 366 -10.67 -27.78 -3.64
N VAL A 367 -10.94 -29.03 -4.03
CA VAL A 367 -10.62 -29.55 -5.37
C VAL A 367 -11.45 -28.84 -6.45
N TYR A 368 -12.72 -28.54 -6.16
CA TYR A 368 -13.60 -27.79 -7.04
C TYR A 368 -13.16 -26.33 -7.19
N ILE A 369 -12.69 -25.67 -6.12
CA ILE A 369 -12.07 -24.32 -6.17
C ILE A 369 -10.89 -24.34 -7.16
N LEU A 370 -9.95 -25.27 -6.98
CA LEU A 370 -8.76 -25.41 -7.84
C LEU A 370 -9.14 -25.74 -9.29
N PHE A 371 -10.12 -26.63 -9.49
CA PHE A 371 -10.62 -26.98 -10.83
C PHE A 371 -11.25 -25.78 -11.56
N ASN A 372 -11.90 -24.86 -10.86
CA ASN A 372 -12.43 -23.64 -11.47
C ASN A 372 -11.30 -22.71 -11.95
N PHE A 373 -10.22 -22.56 -11.17
CA PHE A 373 -9.05 -21.79 -11.61
C PHE A 373 -8.34 -22.47 -12.79
N ALA A 374 -8.15 -23.80 -12.73
CA ALA A 374 -7.63 -24.57 -13.86
C ALA A 374 -8.53 -24.45 -15.11
N SER A 375 -9.85 -24.40 -14.95
CA SER A 375 -10.79 -24.19 -16.05
C SER A 375 -10.68 -22.80 -16.68
N ALA A 376 -10.40 -21.76 -15.89
CA ALA A 376 -10.12 -20.42 -16.42
C ALA A 376 -8.79 -20.37 -17.17
N TYR A 377 -7.76 -21.02 -16.64
CA TYR A 377 -6.48 -21.20 -17.34
C TYR A 377 -6.69 -21.90 -18.70
N ILE A 378 -7.43 -23.02 -18.72
CA ILE A 378 -7.76 -23.76 -19.94
C ILE A 378 -8.46 -22.87 -20.97
N ARG A 379 -9.32 -21.95 -20.54
CA ARG A 379 -10.00 -21.01 -21.44
C ARG A 379 -9.05 -20.04 -22.11
N ILE A 380 -8.07 -19.52 -21.39
CA ILE A 380 -7.05 -18.61 -21.94
C ILE A 380 -6.10 -19.38 -22.86
N TYR A 381 -5.61 -20.53 -22.41
CA TYR A 381 -4.77 -21.41 -23.24
C TYR A 381 -5.48 -21.80 -24.55
N ALA A 382 -6.76 -22.14 -24.50
CA ALA A 382 -7.56 -22.48 -25.68
C ALA A 382 -7.74 -21.28 -26.63
N LEU A 383 -7.75 -20.04 -26.14
CA LEU A 383 -7.79 -18.85 -26.98
C LEU A 383 -6.46 -18.64 -27.71
N LEU A 384 -5.33 -18.80 -27.03
CA LEU A 384 -4.00 -18.63 -27.65
C LEU A 384 -3.66 -19.78 -28.61
N SER A 385 -4.15 -20.98 -28.31
CA SER A 385 -4.05 -22.16 -29.18
C SER A 385 -5.27 -22.35 -30.10
N ILE A 386 -6.01 -21.27 -30.40
CA ILE A 386 -7.26 -21.35 -31.18
C ILE A 386 -7.05 -21.82 -32.62
N ARG A 387 -5.84 -21.69 -33.18
CA ARG A 387 -5.50 -22.22 -34.52
C ARG A 387 -5.29 -23.72 -34.50
N THR A 388 -5.01 -24.32 -33.35
CA THR A 388 -4.75 -25.76 -33.24
C THR A 388 -6.02 -26.57 -33.54
N GLN A 389 -5.98 -27.30 -34.64
CA GLN A 389 -7.00 -28.27 -35.00
C GLN A 389 -6.53 -29.67 -34.59
N GLY A 390 -7.34 -30.38 -33.82
CA GLY A 390 -6.97 -31.73 -33.41
C GLY A 390 -8.09 -32.43 -32.65
N TRP A 391 -8.34 -33.68 -33.01
CA TRP A 391 -9.16 -34.60 -32.23
C TRP A 391 -8.26 -35.34 -31.25
N ILE A 392 -8.15 -34.84 -30.01
CA ILE A 392 -7.15 -35.34 -29.07
C ILE A 392 -7.46 -36.77 -28.56
N THR A 393 -8.69 -37.28 -28.67
CA THR A 393 -9.07 -38.47 -27.88
C THR A 393 -9.65 -39.68 -28.63
N ARG A 394 -9.93 -39.66 -29.94
CA ARG A 394 -10.51 -40.85 -30.61
C ARG A 394 -10.10 -41.09 -32.07
N TRP A 395 -9.83 -40.04 -32.84
CA TRP A 395 -9.49 -40.16 -34.27
C TRP A 395 -8.00 -40.41 -34.49
N ASP A 396 -7.68 -41.08 -35.58
CA ASP A 396 -6.30 -41.39 -35.99
C ASP A 396 -5.45 -40.11 -36.06
N LYS A 397 -4.41 -40.04 -35.21
CA LYS A 397 -3.49 -38.90 -35.11
C LYS A 397 -2.73 -38.63 -36.40
N SER A 398 -2.56 -39.64 -37.26
CA SER A 398 -1.85 -39.52 -38.54
C SER A 398 -2.59 -38.65 -39.57
N ARG A 399 -3.90 -38.43 -39.38
CA ARG A 399 -4.78 -37.71 -40.32
C ARG A 399 -5.03 -36.25 -39.94
N LEU A 400 -4.24 -35.72 -39.00
CA LEU A 400 -4.38 -34.38 -38.45
C LEU A 400 -3.03 -33.65 -38.56
N GLN A 401 -3.06 -32.35 -38.85
CA GLN A 401 -1.86 -31.52 -38.78
C GLN A 401 -1.22 -31.66 -37.40
N LYS A 402 0.07 -32.02 -37.37
CA LYS A 402 0.84 -32.21 -36.14
C LYS A 402 0.95 -30.88 -35.40
N PHE A 403 0.61 -30.91 -34.12
CA PHE A 403 0.90 -29.80 -33.21
C PHE A 403 2.41 -29.74 -33.00
N THR A 404 3.04 -28.64 -33.38
CA THR A 404 4.47 -28.45 -33.10
C THR A 404 4.65 -28.08 -31.64
N PHE A 405 5.65 -28.65 -30.98
CA PHE A 405 5.99 -28.36 -29.59
C PHE A 405 6.14 -26.86 -29.32
N ALA A 406 6.65 -26.12 -30.32
CA ALA A 406 6.75 -24.66 -30.33
C ALA A 406 5.40 -23.93 -30.14
N GLN A 407 4.30 -24.43 -30.72
CA GLN A 407 2.96 -23.84 -30.55
C GLN A 407 2.38 -24.10 -29.16
N ALA A 408 2.78 -25.20 -28.51
CA ALA A 408 2.45 -25.47 -27.11
C ALA A 408 3.15 -24.46 -26.20
N ILE A 409 4.46 -24.34 -26.38
CA ILE A 409 5.31 -23.43 -25.61
C ILE A 409 4.81 -22.00 -25.75
N SER A 410 4.51 -21.53 -26.97
CA SER A 410 4.04 -20.15 -27.16
C SER A 410 2.68 -19.87 -26.51
N ALA A 411 1.75 -20.84 -26.52
CA ALA A 411 0.47 -20.69 -25.83
C ALA A 411 0.60 -20.74 -24.30
N HIS A 412 1.49 -21.59 -23.77
CA HIS A 412 1.83 -21.63 -22.35
C HIS A 412 2.54 -20.34 -21.92
N ALA A 413 3.54 -19.89 -22.67
CA ALA A 413 4.28 -18.66 -22.47
C ALA A 413 3.37 -17.43 -22.54
N GLY A 414 2.47 -17.36 -23.52
CA GLY A 414 1.49 -16.26 -23.61
C GLY A 414 0.48 -16.27 -22.46
N THR A 415 0.11 -17.46 -21.96
CA THR A 415 -0.76 -17.55 -20.77
C THR A 415 0.01 -17.09 -19.53
N ILE A 416 1.23 -17.59 -19.31
CA ILE A 416 2.11 -17.19 -18.20
C ILE A 416 2.40 -15.69 -18.26
N LEU A 417 2.65 -15.14 -19.45
CA LEU A 417 2.85 -13.71 -19.67
C LEU A 417 1.62 -12.91 -19.25
N LEU A 418 0.42 -13.34 -19.64
CA LEU A 418 -0.80 -12.67 -19.21
C LEU A 418 -1.01 -12.72 -17.70
N PHE A 419 -0.75 -13.88 -17.07
CA PHE A 419 -0.76 -14.00 -15.62
C PHE A 419 0.28 -13.12 -14.95
N SER A 420 1.47 -13.02 -15.55
CA SER A 420 2.56 -12.18 -15.07
C SER A 420 2.19 -10.71 -15.22
N LEU A 421 1.53 -10.31 -16.31
CA LEU A 421 1.03 -8.95 -16.53
C LEU A 421 -0.11 -8.60 -15.57
N VAL A 422 -0.99 -9.54 -15.24
CA VAL A 422 -2.02 -9.35 -14.21
C VAL A 422 -1.39 -9.31 -12.81
N ALA A 423 -0.42 -10.17 -12.50
CA ALA A 423 0.32 -10.14 -11.25
C ALA A 423 1.12 -8.85 -11.10
N LEU A 424 1.74 -8.39 -12.18
CA LEU A 424 2.44 -7.12 -12.28
C LEU A 424 1.44 -5.96 -12.16
N GLY A 425 0.26 -6.04 -12.78
CA GLY A 425 -0.82 -5.07 -12.65
C GLY A 425 -1.44 -5.03 -11.25
N VAL A 426 -1.55 -6.16 -10.56
CA VAL A 426 -2.00 -6.24 -9.15
C VAL A 426 -0.90 -5.76 -8.21
N TYR A 427 0.36 -6.05 -8.52
CA TYR A 427 1.52 -5.52 -7.83
C TYR A 427 1.64 -4.01 -8.01
N PHE A 428 1.39 -3.48 -9.21
CA PHE A 428 1.29 -2.05 -9.51
C PHE A 428 0.02 -1.42 -8.96
N ASN A 429 -1.09 -2.14 -8.88
CA ASN A 429 -2.31 -1.71 -8.20
C ASN A 429 -2.10 -1.66 -6.69
N LYS A 430 -1.32 -2.57 -6.10
CA LYS A 430 -0.75 -2.37 -4.76
C LYS A 430 0.15 -1.13 -4.79
N TYR A 431 1.01 -0.96 -5.79
CA TYR A 431 1.90 0.19 -5.91
C TYR A 431 1.20 1.54 -6.20
N HIS A 432 -0.10 1.52 -6.56
CA HIS A 432 -0.94 2.69 -6.86
C HIS A 432 -2.11 2.91 -5.88
N ASN A 433 -2.62 1.86 -5.23
CA ASN A 433 -3.73 1.90 -4.26
C ASN A 433 -3.35 1.40 -2.85
N TYR A 434 -2.25 0.67 -2.67
CA TYR A 434 -1.68 0.30 -1.36
C TYR A 434 -0.33 1.00 -1.06
N LEU A 435 0.17 1.68 -2.08
CA LEU A 435 1.18 2.71 -2.12
C LEU A 435 0.55 3.63 -3.18
N LEU A 436 0.51 4.94 -3.03
CA LEU A 436 0.97 5.66 -4.20
C LEU A 436 2.51 5.59 -4.09
N PRO A 437 3.27 5.61 -5.19
CA PRO A 437 4.66 6.03 -5.05
C PRO A 437 4.63 7.34 -4.25
N GLN A 438 5.43 7.47 -3.20
CA GLN A 438 5.46 8.67 -2.35
C GLN A 438 5.44 9.96 -3.19
N GLU A 439 6.05 9.92 -4.38
CA GLU A 439 6.08 10.98 -5.37
C GLU A 439 4.72 11.29 -6.04
N LYS A 440 3.92 10.29 -6.46
CA LYS A 440 2.59 10.53 -7.06
C LYS A 440 1.50 10.82 -6.02
N GLN A 441 1.69 10.34 -4.78
CA GLN A 441 0.89 10.76 -3.62
C GLN A 441 1.13 12.24 -3.32
N ARG A 442 2.39 12.68 -3.37
CA ARG A 442 2.75 14.10 -3.30
C ARG A 442 2.17 14.89 -4.47
N GLU A 443 2.12 14.34 -5.68
CA GLU A 443 1.66 15.04 -6.89
C GLU A 443 0.12 15.21 -6.99
N LEU A 444 -0.68 14.21 -6.59
CA LEU A 444 -2.16 14.31 -6.54
C LEU A 444 -2.64 15.11 -5.33
N VAL A 445 -1.96 14.98 -4.17
CA VAL A 445 -2.16 15.86 -3.01
C VAL A 445 -1.73 17.30 -3.34
N ALA A 446 -0.68 17.50 -4.15
CA ALA A 446 -0.28 18.81 -4.66
C ALA A 446 -1.28 19.44 -5.66
N LYS A 447 -2.20 18.65 -6.25
CA LYS A 447 -3.20 19.14 -7.23
C LYS A 447 -4.61 19.38 -6.68
N THR A 448 -4.99 18.78 -5.55
CA THR A 448 -6.32 18.99 -4.92
C THR A 448 -6.28 19.57 -3.51
N LEU A 449 -5.11 19.82 -2.93
CA LEU A 449 -4.99 20.81 -1.87
C LEU A 449 -5.04 22.21 -2.51
N PRO A 450 -5.75 23.20 -1.93
CA PRO A 450 -5.34 24.58 -2.17
C PRO A 450 -3.91 24.66 -1.66
N LYS A 451 -2.93 24.88 -2.55
CA LYS A 451 -1.48 24.92 -2.27
C LYS A 451 -1.19 25.12 -0.77
N VAL A 452 -1.08 24.01 -0.02
CA VAL A 452 -0.58 24.08 1.35
C VAL A 452 0.91 23.99 1.22
N ASN A 453 1.47 25.14 0.91
CA ASN A 453 2.63 25.69 1.59
C ASN A 453 2.71 25.10 3.00
N THR A 454 3.42 23.99 3.19
CA THR A 454 3.67 23.34 4.47
C THR A 454 4.58 24.19 5.33
N VAL A 455 4.22 25.45 5.64
CA VAL A 455 5.27 26.48 5.72
C VAL A 455 6.07 26.44 4.44
N LEU A 456 5.68 27.29 3.50
CA LEU A 456 6.69 27.94 2.71
C LEU A 456 7.69 28.58 3.69
N ALA A 457 8.81 27.94 3.89
CA ALA A 457 9.95 28.39 3.14
C ALA A 457 10.24 27.33 2.08
N SER A 458 9.53 27.43 0.95
CA SER A 458 10.29 27.37 -0.28
C SER A 458 11.26 28.55 -0.19
N ALA A 459 12.44 28.32 0.39
CA ALA A 459 13.60 29.03 -0.06
C ALA A 459 13.92 28.52 -1.48
N GLU A 460 13.02 28.79 -2.44
CA GLU A 460 13.46 29.29 -3.73
C GLU A 460 14.03 30.69 -3.47
N ILE A 461 15.18 30.73 -2.81
CA ILE A 461 16.06 31.87 -2.85
C ILE A 461 17.39 31.29 -3.32
N GLN A 462 17.50 31.24 -4.66
CA GLN A 462 18.74 31.66 -5.28
C GLN A 462 19.12 33.01 -4.69
N LYS A 463 19.94 32.98 -3.65
CA LYS A 463 20.96 33.97 -3.30
C LYS A 463 21.73 33.40 -2.12
N VAL A 464 22.63 32.48 -2.45
CA VAL A 464 23.91 32.42 -1.75
C VAL A 464 24.55 33.78 -1.98
N LEU A 465 24.56 34.61 -0.93
CA LEU A 465 25.55 35.64 -0.57
C LEU A 465 24.98 36.48 0.60
N GLY A 466 25.49 36.28 1.82
CA GLY A 466 25.44 37.29 2.89
C GLY A 466 24.31 37.29 3.94
N ALA A 467 23.55 36.22 4.20
CA ALA A 467 22.37 36.33 5.07
C ALA A 467 22.68 36.46 6.58
N SER A 468 22.97 37.67 7.03
CA SER A 468 22.45 38.26 8.27
C SER A 468 20.94 38.57 8.18
N ASP A 469 20.31 38.27 7.04
CA ASP A 469 18.96 38.70 6.65
C ASP A 469 17.85 37.65 6.85
N VAL A 470 18.14 36.49 7.46
CA VAL A 470 17.05 35.65 7.95
C VAL A 470 16.46 36.40 9.14
N ASN A 471 15.27 36.98 8.96
CA ASN A 471 14.53 37.57 10.07
C ASN A 471 14.12 36.44 11.02
N ILE A 472 15.03 35.99 11.89
CA ILE A 472 14.83 34.86 12.82
C ILE A 472 13.50 35.02 13.57
N ASN A 473 13.11 36.26 13.89
CA ASN A 473 11.86 36.56 14.56
C ASN A 473 10.60 36.08 13.81
N SER A 474 10.65 35.88 12.49
CA SER A 474 9.52 35.33 11.73
C SER A 474 9.38 33.82 11.87
N LEU A 475 10.44 33.12 12.32
CA LEU A 475 10.48 31.68 12.54
C LEU A 475 10.13 31.28 13.98
N LEU A 476 10.20 32.24 14.91
CA LEU A 476 9.91 32.00 16.33
C LEU A 476 8.43 32.12 16.66
N THR A 477 8.00 31.30 17.62
CA THR A 477 6.74 31.52 18.32
C THR A 477 6.89 32.61 19.36
N LYS A 478 5.77 33.25 19.71
CA LYS A 478 5.71 34.19 20.85
C LYS A 478 4.59 33.78 21.80
N LYS A 479 4.66 34.27 23.03
CA LYS A 479 3.57 34.20 23.99
C LYS A 479 2.91 35.56 24.13
N HIS A 480 1.57 35.58 24.20
CA HIS A 480 0.79 36.79 24.43
C HIS A 480 -0.28 36.52 25.49
N LYS A 481 -0.39 37.38 26.50
CA LYS A 481 -1.44 37.26 27.53
C LYS A 481 -2.67 38.03 27.04
N PHE A 482 -3.78 37.33 26.84
CA PHE A 482 -5.02 37.93 26.35
C PHE A 482 -5.49 39.05 27.30
N GLN A 483 -5.77 40.25 26.78
CA GLN A 483 -6.26 41.39 27.55
C GLN A 483 -7.76 41.62 27.33
N LEU A 484 -8.42 42.24 28.30
CA LEU A 484 -9.83 42.62 28.17
C LEU A 484 -9.99 43.63 27.02
N GLY A 485 -10.87 43.32 26.05
CA GLY A 485 -11.12 44.14 24.87
C GLY A 485 -10.35 43.72 23.62
N GLU A 486 -9.37 42.81 23.75
CA GLU A 486 -8.72 42.22 22.58
C GLU A 486 -9.62 41.19 21.89
N SER A 487 -9.37 40.98 20.59
CA SER A 487 -9.94 39.89 19.81
C SER A 487 -8.81 39.06 19.19
N ILE A 488 -9.13 37.83 18.77
CA ILE A 488 -8.16 37.00 18.02
C ILE A 488 -7.63 37.77 16.81
N TRP A 489 -8.47 38.54 16.13
CA TRP A 489 -8.07 39.30 14.94
C TRP A 489 -7.19 40.51 15.25
N SER A 490 -7.46 41.24 16.34
CA SER A 490 -6.59 42.37 16.73
C SER A 490 -5.20 41.90 17.16
N ILE A 491 -5.12 40.76 17.86
CA ILE A 491 -3.85 40.11 18.20
C ILE A 491 -3.14 39.63 16.93
N ALA A 492 -3.88 39.00 16.00
CA ALA A 492 -3.31 38.53 14.75
C ALA A 492 -2.71 39.67 13.92
N GLU A 493 -3.40 40.80 13.83
CA GLU A 493 -2.92 42.02 13.18
C GLU A 493 -1.66 42.58 13.86
N GLN A 494 -1.66 42.69 15.19
CA GLN A 494 -0.50 43.15 15.98
C GLN A 494 0.78 42.35 15.67
N TYR A 495 0.66 41.03 15.51
CA TYR A 495 1.80 40.15 15.25
C TYR A 495 2.04 39.87 13.76
N GLY A 496 1.18 40.36 12.86
CA GLY A 496 1.25 40.11 11.42
C GLY A 496 1.12 38.64 11.06
N VAL A 497 0.19 37.93 11.72
CA VAL A 497 -0.17 36.53 11.45
C VAL A 497 -1.63 36.43 10.98
N SER A 498 -2.02 35.35 10.33
CA SER A 498 -3.43 35.11 10.02
C SER A 498 -4.22 34.79 11.30
N GLY A 499 -5.40 35.39 11.47
CA GLY A 499 -6.27 35.06 12.60
C GLY A 499 -6.75 33.61 12.59
N ASP A 500 -6.85 32.96 11.41
CA ASP A 500 -7.14 31.52 11.33
C ASP A 500 -5.99 30.69 11.90
N ASN A 501 -4.74 31.02 11.58
CA ASN A 501 -3.58 30.33 12.14
C ASN A 501 -3.46 30.57 13.64
N LEU A 502 -3.72 31.80 14.10
CA LEU A 502 -3.71 32.12 15.52
C LEU A 502 -4.81 31.35 16.27
N LEU A 503 -6.01 31.26 15.70
CA LEU A 503 -7.11 30.46 16.23
C LEU A 503 -6.72 28.97 16.28
N LEU A 504 -6.23 28.38 15.19
CA LEU A 504 -5.85 26.97 15.13
C LEU A 504 -4.73 26.62 16.12
N ALA A 505 -3.76 27.52 16.32
CA ALA A 505 -2.68 27.34 17.30
C ALA A 505 -3.21 27.31 18.75
N ASN A 506 -4.36 27.92 19.03
CA ASN A 506 -4.90 28.10 20.38
C ASN A 506 -6.27 27.46 20.60
N VAL A 507 -6.80 26.77 19.60
CA VAL A 507 -8.17 26.23 19.57
C VAL A 507 -8.49 25.33 20.78
N GLN A 508 -7.46 24.68 21.33
CA GLN A 508 -7.57 23.81 22.49
C GLN A 508 -7.89 24.56 23.77
N LYS A 509 -7.49 25.84 23.88
CA LYS A 509 -7.65 26.72 25.06
C LYS A 509 -8.91 27.58 24.99
N ILE A 510 -9.49 27.73 23.80
CA ILE A 510 -10.63 28.62 23.57
C ILE A 510 -11.94 27.84 23.79
N THR A 511 -12.68 28.21 24.85
CA THR A 511 -14.02 27.68 25.16
C THR A 511 -15.09 28.39 24.34
N ASN A 512 -15.02 29.72 24.26
CA ASN A 512 -15.90 30.58 23.50
C ASN A 512 -15.11 31.79 22.99
N TRP A 513 -14.96 31.92 21.67
CA TRP A 513 -14.28 33.03 21.00
C TRP A 513 -14.86 34.43 21.28
N ASN A 514 -16.11 34.53 21.74
CA ASN A 514 -16.72 35.79 22.17
C ASN A 514 -16.52 36.10 23.66
N ARG A 515 -15.97 35.15 24.44
CA ARG A 515 -15.77 35.25 25.91
C ARG A 515 -14.52 34.48 26.32
N ILE A 516 -13.35 35.00 25.94
CA ILE A 516 -12.03 34.46 26.30
C ILE A 516 -11.63 35.02 27.68
N ASP A 517 -11.08 34.18 28.54
CA ASP A 517 -10.60 34.60 29.86
C ASP A 517 -9.30 35.42 29.72
N PRO A 518 -9.19 36.62 30.34
CA PRO A 518 -8.00 37.47 30.29
C PRO A 518 -6.74 36.88 30.94
N ASN A 519 -6.83 35.71 31.56
CA ASN A 519 -5.65 35.01 32.10
C ASN A 519 -5.09 33.93 31.17
N ILE A 520 -5.68 33.73 29.98
CA ILE A 520 -5.17 32.74 29.01
C ILE A 520 -3.96 33.31 28.26
N TYR A 521 -2.93 32.47 28.12
CA TYR A 521 -1.79 32.73 27.26
C TYR A 521 -1.98 32.12 25.87
N PHE A 522 -1.91 32.98 24.86
CA PHE A 522 -1.92 32.58 23.46
C PHE A 522 -0.51 32.28 22.98
N THR A 523 -0.40 31.18 22.24
CA THR A 523 0.75 30.85 21.41
C THR A 523 0.59 31.55 20.08
N ILE A 524 1.42 32.57 19.84
CA ILE A 524 1.52 33.23 18.54
C ILE A 524 2.38 32.34 17.63
N PRO A 525 1.84 31.78 16.54
CA PRO A 525 2.62 30.95 15.62
C PRO A 525 3.63 31.80 14.82
N PRO A 526 4.68 31.18 14.23
CA PRO A 526 5.58 31.86 13.30
C PRO A 526 4.80 32.43 12.10
N LYS A 527 5.23 33.57 11.55
CA LYS A 527 4.49 34.29 10.50
C LYS A 527 4.20 33.43 9.26
N ASN A 528 5.17 32.62 8.87
CA ASN A 528 5.08 31.80 7.67
C ASN A 528 4.45 30.42 7.96
N LEU A 529 4.12 30.12 9.22
CA LEU A 529 3.52 28.84 9.58
C LEU A 529 2.10 28.74 9.05
N VAL A 530 1.84 27.76 8.20
CA VAL A 530 0.50 27.44 7.71
C VAL A 530 0.00 26.18 8.41
N LEU A 531 -1.07 26.32 9.18
CA LEU A 531 -1.71 25.20 9.86
C LEU A 531 -2.84 24.66 9.01
N THR A 532 -2.92 23.33 8.91
CA THR A 532 -4.07 22.68 8.25
C THR A 532 -5.15 22.34 9.28
N PRO A 533 -6.40 22.76 9.06
CA PRO A 533 -7.49 22.43 9.98
C PRO A 533 -7.70 20.91 10.04
N ASN A 534 -7.50 20.32 11.23
CA ASN A 534 -7.81 18.91 11.49
C ASN A 534 -9.03 18.73 12.41
N TYR A 535 -9.72 19.83 12.74
CA TYR A 535 -10.84 19.85 13.65
C TYR A 535 -12.07 20.47 12.98
N LYS A 536 -13.23 19.79 13.06
CA LYS A 536 -14.52 20.47 12.93
C LYS A 536 -14.78 21.20 14.26
N PHE A 537 -14.28 22.43 14.38
CA PHE A 537 -14.53 23.24 15.57
C PHE A 537 -16.03 23.56 15.64
N ASN A 538 -16.67 23.27 16.78
CA ASN A 538 -18.08 23.57 16.98
C ASN A 538 -18.20 24.95 17.63
N TYR A 539 -18.48 25.96 16.80
CA TYR A 539 -18.58 27.38 17.18
C TYR A 539 -19.75 27.70 18.12
N VAL A 540 -20.57 26.70 18.47
CA VAL A 540 -21.86 26.84 19.17
C VAL A 540 -21.76 26.42 20.65
N ARG A 541 -20.56 26.18 21.19
CA ARG A 541 -20.41 25.82 22.61
C ARG A 541 -20.62 27.07 23.49
N ILE A 542 -21.80 27.18 24.08
CA ILE A 542 -22.26 28.35 24.85
C ILE A 542 -21.89 28.27 26.35
N TYR A 543 -21.38 27.12 26.82
CA TYR A 543 -21.09 26.85 28.24
C TYR A 543 -19.59 26.82 28.53
N ARG A 544 -19.19 27.34 29.70
CA ARG A 544 -17.81 27.20 30.23
C ARG A 544 -17.58 25.73 30.62
N ASP A 545 -16.42 25.18 30.25
CA ASP A 545 -15.99 23.88 30.78
C ASP A 545 -15.71 24.03 32.29
N THR A 546 -16.17 23.09 33.11
CA THR A 546 -15.90 23.09 34.55
C THR A 546 -14.50 22.54 34.83
N LEU A 547 -13.84 23.10 35.86
CA LEU A 547 -12.58 22.55 36.36
C LEU A 547 -12.85 21.18 36.99
N GLY A 548 -12.22 20.15 36.46
CA GLY A 548 -12.20 18.80 37.02
C GLY A 548 -10.80 18.46 37.48
N ILE A 549 -10.65 18.23 38.78
CA ILE A 549 -9.42 17.74 39.41
C ILE A 549 -9.82 16.52 40.23
N TYR A 550 -9.25 15.36 39.92
CA TYR A 550 -9.51 14.13 40.66
C TYR A 550 -8.34 13.16 40.55
N TYR A 551 -8.22 12.26 41.53
CA TYR A 551 -7.26 11.16 41.49
C TYR A 551 -7.87 9.91 40.85
N ASP A 552 -7.14 9.30 39.91
CA ASP A 552 -7.47 8.04 39.27
C ASP A 552 -6.58 6.92 39.80
N GLY A 553 -7.12 6.13 40.74
CA GLY A 553 -6.40 5.04 41.41
C GLY A 553 -5.78 4.00 40.47
N PRO A 554 -6.49 3.49 39.45
CA PRO A 554 -5.95 2.48 38.54
C PRO A 554 -4.72 2.93 37.73
N SER A 555 -4.64 4.21 37.36
CA SER A 555 -3.50 4.75 36.60
C SER A 555 -2.48 5.52 37.45
N ASP A 556 -2.74 5.64 38.75
CA ASP A 556 -1.95 6.42 39.73
C ASP A 556 -1.68 7.85 39.23
N GLN A 557 -2.76 8.52 38.81
CA GLN A 557 -2.70 9.84 38.20
C GLN A 557 -3.67 10.84 38.83
N ILE A 558 -3.18 12.05 39.09
CA ILE A 558 -4.00 13.23 39.30
C ILE A 558 -4.38 13.76 37.91
N ILE A 559 -5.67 13.69 37.55
CA ILE A 559 -6.17 14.15 36.27
C ILE A 559 -6.76 15.54 36.43
N VAL A 560 -6.23 16.49 35.66
CA VAL A 560 -6.66 17.90 35.64
C VAL A 560 -7.20 18.24 34.26
N SER A 561 -8.44 18.72 34.20
CA SER A 561 -9.07 19.20 32.96
C SER A 561 -9.90 20.44 33.22
N GLY A 562 -9.71 21.49 32.42
CA GLY A 562 -10.45 22.74 32.55
C GLY A 562 -10.04 23.71 31.45
N ARG A 563 -10.78 23.73 30.34
CA ARG A 563 -10.36 24.46 29.14
C ARG A 563 -10.29 25.96 29.40
N GLY A 564 -9.15 26.56 29.08
CA GLY A 564 -8.93 28.00 29.24
C GLY A 564 -8.71 28.44 30.70
N MET A 565 -8.47 27.50 31.62
CA MET A 565 -8.25 27.80 33.04
C MET A 565 -6.76 27.78 33.38
N SER A 566 -6.36 28.55 34.39
CA SER A 566 -5.01 28.50 34.97
C SER A 566 -5.07 28.03 36.41
N LEU A 567 -4.03 27.30 36.85
CA LEU A 567 -3.95 26.71 38.18
C LEU A 567 -2.49 26.60 38.67
N THR A 568 -2.36 26.43 39.98
CA THR A 568 -1.13 26.18 40.75
C THR A 568 -1.13 24.77 41.36
N LEU A 569 -0.03 24.37 42.02
CA LEU A 569 0.00 23.11 42.78
C LEU A 569 -0.94 23.13 43.99
N ALA A 570 -1.09 24.28 44.65
CA ALA A 570 -1.99 24.44 45.79
C ALA A 570 -3.46 24.20 45.41
N ASP A 571 -3.90 24.68 44.24
CA ASP A 571 -5.25 24.44 43.72
C ASP A 571 -5.52 22.94 43.50
N ILE A 572 -4.50 22.21 43.03
CA ILE A 572 -4.57 20.76 42.82
C ILE A 572 -4.66 20.05 44.17
N THR A 573 -3.76 20.35 45.10
CA THR A 573 -3.70 19.70 46.42
C THR A 573 -4.95 19.96 47.25
N SER A 574 -5.51 21.17 47.21
CA SER A 574 -6.79 21.49 47.86
C SER A 574 -7.96 20.65 47.34
N SER A 575 -7.84 20.09 46.12
CA SER A 575 -8.87 19.25 45.52
C SER A 575 -8.69 17.75 45.77
N VAL A 576 -7.46 17.24 45.76
CA VAL A 576 -7.18 15.78 45.86
C VAL A 576 -6.56 15.35 47.20
N GLY A 577 -6.18 16.29 48.05
CA GLY A 577 -5.50 16.04 49.32
C GLY A 577 -3.99 15.80 49.17
N GLU A 578 -3.31 15.78 50.32
CA GLU A 578 -1.85 15.67 50.45
C GLU A 578 -1.30 14.25 50.20
N ASP A 579 -2.19 13.25 50.09
CA ASP A 579 -1.80 11.85 49.83
C ASP A 579 -1.11 11.67 48.46
N TYR A 580 -1.34 12.58 47.51
CA TYR A 580 -0.86 12.47 46.13
C TYR A 580 0.09 13.60 45.70
N LEU A 581 -0.07 14.78 46.29
CA LEU A 581 0.76 15.97 46.08
C LEU A 581 0.73 16.80 47.35
N GLU A 582 1.89 16.96 47.99
CA GLU A 582 2.00 17.71 49.25
C GLU A 582 3.11 18.75 49.18
N GLU A 583 2.96 19.80 49.98
CA GLU A 583 4.04 20.74 50.30
C GLU A 583 4.74 20.23 51.57
N VAL A 584 5.93 19.64 51.41
CA VAL A 584 6.67 19.02 52.52
C VAL A 584 7.42 20.05 53.38
N GLU A 585 7.80 21.16 52.77
CA GLU A 585 8.43 22.32 53.40
C GLU A 585 7.99 23.56 52.61
N PRO A 586 8.05 24.79 53.17
CA PRO A 586 7.66 25.99 52.44
C PRO A 586 8.34 26.10 51.06
N GLY A 587 7.55 26.02 49.99
CA GLY A 587 7.99 26.01 48.59
C GLY A 587 8.63 24.71 48.10
N VAL A 588 8.69 23.64 48.89
CA VAL A 588 9.17 22.32 48.48
C VAL A 588 7.99 21.37 48.38
N TRP A 589 7.71 20.92 47.18
CA TRP A 589 6.57 20.09 46.86
C TRP A 589 7.01 18.68 46.51
N TYR A 590 6.26 17.68 46.95
CA TYR A 590 6.47 16.28 46.61
C TYR A 590 5.28 15.72 45.85
N LEU A 591 5.50 15.45 44.56
CA LEU A 591 4.53 14.80 43.68
C LEU A 591 4.67 13.28 43.83
N LYS A 592 3.76 12.69 44.62
CA LYS A 592 3.72 11.25 44.90
C LYS A 592 3.10 10.45 43.76
N SER A 593 2.12 11.01 43.05
CA SER A 593 1.40 10.37 41.93
C SER A 593 1.51 11.19 40.64
N SER A 594 1.39 10.57 39.48
CA SER A 594 1.62 11.29 38.20
C SER A 594 0.60 12.40 37.97
N LEU A 595 1.01 13.57 37.49
CA LEU A 595 0.13 14.68 37.16
C LEU A 595 -0.19 14.67 35.66
N TYR A 596 -1.47 14.57 35.30
CA TYR A 596 -1.93 14.56 33.91
C TYR A 596 -2.88 15.73 33.61
N LEU A 597 -2.34 16.72 32.90
CA LEU A 597 -3.04 17.91 32.42
C LEU A 597 -3.61 17.65 31.02
N ARG A 598 -4.89 17.96 30.81
CA ARG A 598 -5.54 17.86 29.50
C ARG A 598 -6.53 18.98 29.23
N SER A 599 -6.87 19.13 27.95
CA SER A 599 -7.99 19.96 27.49
C SER A 599 -7.78 21.48 27.60
N GLY A 600 -6.58 22.02 27.37
CA GLY A 600 -6.41 23.46 27.14
C GLY A 600 -6.22 24.32 28.38
N LEU A 601 -5.68 23.76 29.47
CA LEU A 601 -5.41 24.48 30.71
C LEU A 601 -3.96 25.01 30.76
N THR A 602 -3.65 25.86 31.74
CA THR A 602 -2.27 26.35 32.02
C THR A 602 -1.89 26.07 33.47
N LEU A 603 -0.89 25.23 33.71
CA LEU A 603 -0.26 25.06 35.02
C LEU A 603 0.89 26.07 35.18
N THR A 604 0.87 26.85 36.25
CA THR A 604 1.95 27.79 36.58
C THR A 604 2.73 27.29 37.79
N LEU A 605 4.06 27.21 37.65
CA LEU A 605 5.02 26.90 38.70
C LEU A 605 5.96 28.09 38.82
N ASP A 606 5.84 28.84 39.90
CA ASP A 606 6.66 30.02 40.16
C ASP A 606 7.39 29.87 41.49
N LYS A 607 8.65 30.32 41.56
CA LYS A 607 9.53 30.22 42.73
C LYS A 607 8.93 30.75 44.04
N GLU A 608 8.03 31.73 43.95
CA GLU A 608 7.37 32.30 45.14
C GLU A 608 6.47 31.26 45.83
N GLN A 609 5.99 30.27 45.09
CA GLN A 609 5.11 29.19 45.58
C GLN A 609 5.78 27.82 45.53
N VAL A 610 6.71 27.61 44.60
CA VAL A 610 7.35 26.33 44.30
C VAL A 610 8.84 26.57 44.02
N ARG A 611 9.67 26.47 45.05
CA ARG A 611 11.14 26.50 44.92
C ARG A 611 11.68 25.18 44.37
N TRP A 612 11.12 24.05 44.82
CA TRP A 612 11.56 22.72 44.41
C TRP A 612 10.40 21.73 44.33
N LEU A 613 10.14 21.19 43.14
CA LEU A 613 9.21 20.09 42.91
C LEU A 613 9.96 18.76 42.78
N ARG A 614 9.82 17.90 43.78
CA ARG A 614 10.34 16.54 43.82
C ARG A 614 9.32 15.59 43.20
N LEU A 615 9.73 14.79 42.22
CA LEU A 615 8.90 13.76 41.59
C LEU A 615 9.27 12.40 42.18
N ALA A 616 8.31 11.69 42.78
CA ALA A 616 8.56 10.36 43.34
C ALA A 616 9.14 9.40 42.29
N SER A 617 10.36 8.91 42.52
CA SER A 617 11.10 8.07 41.58
C SER A 617 11.86 6.99 42.34
N THR A 618 11.48 5.74 42.11
CA THR A 618 12.04 4.53 42.69
C THR A 618 12.01 3.43 41.62
N GLU A 619 12.62 2.27 41.88
CA GLU A 619 12.52 1.10 40.98
C GLU A 619 11.06 0.73 40.65
N LYS A 620 10.13 0.91 41.60
CA LYS A 620 8.73 0.47 41.48
C LYS A 620 7.77 1.58 41.05
N LYS A 621 8.11 2.84 41.24
CA LYS A 621 7.20 3.98 41.05
C LYS A 621 7.93 5.18 40.46
N GLN A 622 7.39 5.75 39.37
CA GLN A 622 7.86 7.01 38.79
C GLN A 622 6.67 7.94 38.54
N ALA A 623 6.56 9.01 39.33
CA ALA A 623 5.64 10.11 39.11
C ALA A 623 6.09 10.94 37.90
N ARG A 624 5.14 11.39 37.09
CA ARG A 624 5.41 12.06 35.81
C ARG A 624 4.53 13.27 35.68
N ILE A 625 4.98 14.28 34.94
CA ILE A 625 4.13 15.41 34.55
C ILE A 625 3.81 15.28 33.06
N PHE A 626 2.53 15.07 32.75
CA PHE A 626 2.01 14.94 31.40
C PHE A 626 1.11 16.13 31.07
N ALA A 627 1.34 16.78 29.94
CA ALA A 627 0.38 17.74 29.39
C ALA A 627 -0.01 17.36 27.96
N TYR A 628 -1.31 17.28 27.70
CA TYR A 628 -1.86 17.06 26.37
C TYR A 628 -2.77 18.21 25.98
N ASN A 629 -2.37 18.94 24.94
CA ASN A 629 -3.02 20.17 24.53
C ASN A 629 -3.18 21.17 25.69
N SER A 630 -2.20 21.26 26.58
CA SER A 630 -2.22 22.10 27.77
C SER A 630 -0.84 22.71 28.01
N ASP A 631 -0.82 23.86 28.65
CA ASP A 631 0.41 24.62 28.88
C ASP A 631 0.97 24.37 30.29
N ILE A 632 2.29 24.47 30.39
CA ILE A 632 3.01 24.51 31.67
C ILE A 632 4.01 25.67 31.59
N LEU A 633 3.95 26.56 32.57
CA LEU A 633 4.85 27.71 32.70
C LEU A 633 5.67 27.56 33.98
N VAL A 634 6.99 27.50 33.84
CA VAL A 634 7.92 27.28 34.97
C VAL A 634 8.88 28.46 35.08
N ASN A 635 8.98 29.06 36.26
CA ASN A 635 9.81 30.22 36.53
C ASN A 635 10.53 30.10 37.89
N GLY A 636 11.86 29.99 37.86
CA GLY A 636 12.68 29.92 39.08
C GLY A 636 12.55 28.62 39.89
N VAL A 637 12.08 27.53 39.28
CA VAL A 637 11.74 26.28 39.99
C VAL A 637 12.78 25.19 39.71
N LYS A 638 13.15 24.44 40.74
CA LYS A 638 13.91 23.18 40.59
C LYS A 638 12.95 22.00 40.46
N ILE A 639 13.15 21.11 39.48
CA ILE A 639 12.36 19.87 39.31
C ILE A 639 13.28 18.66 39.18
N THR A 640 13.11 17.66 40.04
CA THR A 640 14.00 16.49 40.09
C THR A 640 13.28 15.16 40.34
N SER A 641 13.84 14.06 39.84
CA SER A 641 13.48 12.72 40.33
C SER A 641 14.02 12.53 41.75
N TRP A 642 13.19 12.05 42.66
CA TRP A 642 13.50 11.94 44.09
C TRP A 642 13.10 10.57 44.64
N ASP A 643 14.05 9.88 45.26
CA ASP A 643 13.80 8.62 45.97
C ASP A 643 13.68 8.93 47.46
N ASP A 644 12.43 9.04 47.95
CA ASP A 644 12.20 9.41 49.33
C ASP A 644 12.68 8.36 50.34
N SER A 645 12.81 7.09 49.92
CA SER A 645 13.35 6.03 50.77
C SER A 645 14.86 6.19 51.02
N LYS A 646 15.58 6.80 50.07
CA LYS A 646 17.01 7.08 50.16
C LYS A 646 17.32 8.51 50.59
N LYS A 647 16.31 9.38 50.59
CA LYS A 647 16.45 10.84 50.83
C LYS A 647 17.50 11.47 49.91
N ASP A 648 17.55 11.01 48.65
CA ASP A 648 18.48 11.47 47.62
C ASP A 648 17.80 11.45 46.24
N TYR A 649 18.45 12.07 45.25
CA TYR A 649 18.02 12.00 43.86
C TYR A 649 18.02 10.55 43.36
N ASP A 650 17.08 10.25 42.46
CA ASP A 650 17.12 8.97 41.75
C ASP A 650 18.19 9.00 40.64
N LYS A 651 19.36 8.44 40.97
CA LYS A 651 20.52 8.38 40.07
C LYS A 651 20.46 7.20 39.10
N ASN A 652 19.59 6.21 39.34
CA ASN A 652 19.53 5.02 38.50
C ASN A 652 18.58 5.26 37.33
N TYR A 653 19.11 5.45 36.13
CA TYR A 653 18.26 5.58 34.94
C TYR A 653 17.86 4.22 34.34
N LYS A 654 18.39 3.10 34.83
CA LYS A 654 18.19 1.77 34.21
C LYS A 654 16.89 1.09 34.63
N ASP A 655 16.44 1.31 35.86
CA ASP A 655 15.14 0.89 36.40
C ASP A 655 14.02 1.90 36.10
N GLY A 656 14.39 3.13 35.73
CA GLY A 656 13.49 4.14 35.20
C GLY A 656 13.36 5.32 36.14
N ARG A 657 13.19 6.52 35.57
CA ARG A 657 13.11 7.78 36.33
C ARG A 657 11.90 8.61 35.97
N SER A 658 11.48 9.45 36.89
CA SER A 658 10.49 10.50 36.64
C SER A 658 10.88 11.42 35.48
N TYR A 659 9.90 11.96 34.77
CA TYR A 659 10.11 12.80 33.59
C TYR A 659 8.93 13.73 33.30
N ILE A 660 9.17 14.70 32.43
CA ILE A 660 8.18 15.70 31.99
C ILE A 660 7.92 15.50 30.50
N LEU A 661 6.65 15.43 30.10
CA LEU A 661 6.25 15.29 28.70
C LEU A 661 5.04 16.16 28.37
N VAL A 662 5.23 17.08 27.44
CA VAL A 662 4.15 17.87 26.82
C VAL A 662 3.89 17.43 25.38
N LYS A 663 2.63 17.41 24.96
CA LYS A 663 2.21 16.81 23.68
C LYS A 663 1.22 17.64 22.89
N ASP A 664 1.28 17.47 21.58
CA ASP A 664 0.34 18.04 20.61
C ASP A 664 0.25 19.57 20.73
N GLY A 665 -0.93 20.17 20.89
CA GLY A 665 -1.12 21.63 20.96
C GLY A 665 -0.68 22.28 22.28
N SER A 666 0.38 21.78 22.91
CA SER A 666 0.86 22.24 24.22
C SER A 666 2.00 23.27 24.10
N ARG A 667 2.12 24.14 25.10
CA ARG A 667 3.29 25.01 25.30
C ARG A 667 3.98 24.71 26.64
N LEU A 668 5.30 24.55 26.65
CA LEU A 668 6.09 24.44 27.88
C LEU A 668 7.16 25.53 27.90
N ASP A 669 7.02 26.50 28.79
CA ASP A 669 7.99 27.58 29.00
C ASP A 669 8.79 27.31 30.28
N LEU A 670 10.11 27.43 30.20
CA LEU A 670 11.05 27.15 31.29
C LEU A 670 11.99 28.34 31.45
N LYS A 671 11.94 29.03 32.58
CA LYS A 671 12.75 30.24 32.83
C LYS A 671 13.47 30.14 34.16
N ASP A 672 14.76 30.47 34.17
CA ASP A 672 15.59 30.55 35.38
C ASP A 672 15.48 29.30 36.28
N SER A 673 15.29 28.12 35.68
CA SER A 673 14.87 26.88 36.37
C SER A 673 15.92 25.78 36.27
N GLU A 674 15.80 24.76 37.11
CA GLU A 674 16.73 23.61 37.14
C GLU A 674 15.97 22.29 36.96
N PHE A 675 16.42 21.46 36.01
CA PHE A 675 15.83 20.14 35.72
C PHE A 675 16.92 19.07 35.82
N ALA A 676 16.82 18.21 36.83
CA ALA A 676 17.88 17.26 37.12
C ALA A 676 17.42 15.84 37.43
N TYR A 677 18.26 14.87 37.07
CA TYR A 677 18.03 13.44 37.31
C TYR A 677 16.76 12.87 36.66
N LEU A 678 16.27 13.46 35.57
CA LEU A 678 15.04 13.06 34.89
C LEU A 678 15.30 12.07 33.75
N GLY A 679 14.32 11.19 33.53
CA GLY A 679 14.19 10.37 32.34
C GLY A 679 15.15 9.20 32.21
N TYR A 680 14.84 8.34 31.23
CA TYR A 680 15.47 7.05 31.00
C TYR A 680 15.28 6.59 29.54
N PRO A 681 16.01 5.54 29.07
CA PRO A 681 15.86 5.03 27.72
C PRO A 681 14.40 4.66 27.40
N ARG A 682 13.88 5.23 26.31
CA ARG A 682 12.52 4.93 25.85
C ARG A 682 12.38 3.43 25.51
N PRO A 683 11.39 2.73 26.11
CA PRO A 683 11.08 1.35 25.73
C PRO A 683 10.61 1.25 24.28
N THR A 684 10.99 0.17 23.58
CA THR A 684 10.77 -0.03 22.13
C THR A 684 9.32 0.14 21.68
N ASN A 685 8.34 -0.16 22.55
CA ASN A 685 6.91 -0.10 22.27
C ASN A 685 6.18 1.06 22.98
N SER A 686 6.92 1.97 23.64
CA SER A 686 6.30 3.09 24.37
C SER A 686 5.96 4.24 23.42
N PRO A 687 4.73 4.81 23.45
CA PRO A 687 4.41 6.02 22.69
C PRO A 687 4.96 7.31 23.34
N TYR A 688 5.57 7.21 24.52
CA TYR A 688 6.04 8.33 25.34
C TYR A 688 7.54 8.58 25.14
N SER A 689 7.94 9.86 25.04
CA SER A 689 9.35 10.26 25.11
C SER A 689 9.75 10.38 26.58
N THR A 690 10.35 9.33 27.12
CA THR A 690 10.73 9.22 28.55
C THR A 690 12.07 9.86 28.87
N TYR A 691 12.63 10.68 27.97
CA TYR A 691 14.06 10.99 27.95
C TYR A 691 14.52 12.03 28.99
N GLY A 692 13.61 12.76 29.63
CA GLY A 692 13.93 13.85 30.54
C GLY A 692 12.83 14.90 30.48
N VAL A 693 13.13 16.08 29.93
CA VAL A 693 12.10 17.08 29.57
C VAL A 693 11.81 16.97 28.08
N SER A 694 10.56 16.67 27.71
CA SER A 694 10.20 16.30 26.33
C SER A 694 8.98 17.03 25.77
N TRP A 695 9.10 17.43 24.51
CA TRP A 695 8.02 17.91 23.65
C TRP A 695 7.76 16.86 22.57
N ARG A 696 6.55 16.31 22.48
CA ARG A 696 6.24 15.31 21.45
C ARG A 696 4.91 15.53 20.73
N MET A 697 4.98 15.94 19.47
CA MET A 697 3.82 15.96 18.56
C MET A 697 3.42 14.51 18.23
N SER A 698 2.13 14.21 18.23
CA SER A 698 1.65 12.94 17.67
C SER A 698 1.87 12.96 16.16
N THR A 699 2.32 11.86 15.56
CA THR A 699 2.64 11.76 14.12
C THR A 699 1.50 12.24 13.21
N LYS A 700 0.25 11.92 13.56
CA LYS A 700 -0.96 12.34 12.84
C LYS A 700 -1.29 13.84 12.92
N ASN A 701 -0.65 14.56 13.84
CA ASN A 701 -0.91 15.97 14.14
C ASN A 701 0.22 16.90 13.64
N LEU A 702 1.23 16.36 12.94
CA LEU A 702 2.27 17.16 12.31
C LEU A 702 1.62 18.13 11.30
N GLY A 703 1.90 19.43 11.45
CA GLY A 703 1.34 20.49 10.59
C GLY A 703 -0.12 20.87 10.85
N THR A 704 -0.76 20.31 11.89
CA THR A 704 -2.16 20.61 12.25
C THR A 704 -2.30 21.42 13.54
N GLY A 705 -1.22 21.59 14.30
CA GLY A 705 -1.20 22.33 15.55
C GLY A 705 0.22 22.80 15.90
N VAL A 706 0.34 23.53 17.00
CA VAL A 706 1.62 24.13 17.44
C VAL A 706 2.04 23.51 18.77
N LEU A 707 3.19 22.84 18.75
CA LEU A 707 3.91 22.39 19.94
C LEU A 707 5.16 23.26 20.09
N THR A 708 5.30 23.97 21.20
CA THR A 708 6.39 24.96 21.33
C THR A 708 6.76 25.31 22.78
N GLY A 709 7.66 26.27 22.96
CA GLY A 709 8.14 26.76 24.25
C GLY A 709 9.27 27.79 24.15
N GLU A 710 9.44 28.56 25.22
CA GLU A 710 10.61 29.40 25.51
C GLU A 710 11.40 28.81 26.67
N ILE A 711 12.67 28.47 26.43
CA ILE A 711 13.58 27.89 27.42
C ILE A 711 14.76 28.83 27.61
N ILE A 712 14.78 29.52 28.75
CA ILE A 712 15.66 30.65 29.02
C ILE A 712 16.40 30.45 30.35
N ASN A 713 17.71 30.68 30.36
CA ASN A 713 18.56 30.73 31.56
C ASN A 713 18.41 29.52 32.51
N SER A 714 18.13 28.34 31.96
CA SER A 714 17.81 27.15 32.75
C SER A 714 18.92 26.09 32.67
N LYS A 715 18.96 25.19 33.66
CA LYS A 715 19.97 24.13 33.78
C LYS A 715 19.33 22.76 33.58
N PHE A 716 19.93 21.94 32.71
CA PHE A 716 19.51 20.57 32.41
C PHE A 716 20.70 19.64 32.63
N HIS A 717 20.69 18.88 33.72
CA HIS A 717 21.85 18.07 34.09
C HIS A 717 21.51 16.74 34.73
N GLU A 718 22.40 15.76 34.57
CA GLU A 718 22.22 14.39 35.07
C GLU A 718 20.93 13.70 34.54
N ASN A 719 20.30 14.30 33.53
CA ASN A 719 19.13 13.74 32.86
C ASN A 719 19.58 12.68 31.86
N TYR A 720 18.66 11.84 31.39
CA TYR A 720 19.02 10.86 30.38
C TYR A 720 19.37 11.57 29.07
N PHE A 721 18.43 12.36 28.53
CA PHE A 721 18.71 13.49 27.64
C PHE A 721 18.39 14.77 28.44
N GLY A 722 19.17 15.83 28.26
CA GLY A 722 18.84 17.12 28.89
C GLY A 722 17.45 17.60 28.46
N ALA A 723 17.20 17.68 27.15
CA ALA A 723 15.88 17.90 26.59
C ALA A 723 15.69 17.25 25.20
N TYR A 724 14.44 16.98 24.83
CA TYR A 724 14.07 16.30 23.58
C TYR A 724 12.85 16.95 22.92
N THR A 725 12.87 17.10 21.59
CA THR A 725 11.69 17.55 20.83
C THR A 725 11.36 16.64 19.65
N TYR A 726 10.07 16.54 19.32
CA TYR A 726 9.55 15.84 18.14
C TYR A 726 8.41 16.67 17.55
N GLY A 727 8.57 17.15 16.31
CA GLY A 727 7.57 17.97 15.62
C GLY A 727 7.24 19.31 16.29
N ALA A 728 8.18 19.87 17.07
CA ALA A 728 8.02 21.17 17.71
C ALA A 728 8.48 22.31 16.79
N VAL A 729 7.92 23.51 16.95
CA VAL A 729 8.16 24.62 16.02
C VAL A 729 8.51 25.92 16.75
N GLY A 730 9.42 26.69 16.17
CA GLY A 730 9.70 28.08 16.55
C GLY A 730 10.08 28.26 18.02
N MET A 731 10.85 27.32 18.58
CA MET A 731 11.27 27.36 19.98
C MET A 731 12.51 28.25 20.17
N THR A 732 12.59 28.90 21.33
CA THR A 732 13.79 29.63 21.75
C THR A 732 14.48 28.87 22.87
N TRP A 733 15.78 28.63 22.71
CA TRP A 733 16.68 28.05 23.70
C TRP A 733 17.81 29.05 23.92
N ARG A 734 17.72 29.85 25.00
CA ARG A 734 18.67 30.94 25.26
C ARG A 734 19.32 30.85 26.63
N GLY A 735 20.64 30.96 26.72
CA GLY A 735 21.32 31.14 28.01
C GLY A 735 21.32 29.90 28.91
N ASN A 736 21.00 28.72 28.37
CA ASN A 736 20.85 27.50 29.16
C ASN A 736 22.16 26.73 29.29
N GLU A 737 22.23 25.85 30.29
CA GLU A 737 23.35 24.92 30.48
C GLU A 737 22.85 23.47 30.41
N PHE A 738 23.46 22.67 29.52
CA PHE A 738 23.16 21.26 29.32
C PHE A 738 24.41 20.43 29.61
N TYR A 739 24.47 19.78 30.77
CA TYR A 739 25.70 19.12 31.20
C TYR A 739 25.53 17.82 31.95
N ASN A 740 26.56 16.98 31.90
CA ASN A 740 26.59 15.65 32.54
C ASN A 740 25.36 14.78 32.21
N ASN A 741 24.69 15.01 31.08
CA ASN A 741 23.55 14.18 30.71
C ASN A 741 24.06 12.84 30.16
N VAL A 742 23.31 11.76 30.42
CA VAL A 742 23.71 10.38 30.11
C VAL A 742 24.00 10.19 28.62
N VAL A 743 23.24 10.87 27.75
CA VAL A 743 23.38 10.73 26.29
C VAL A 743 23.55 12.09 25.61
N TYR A 744 22.50 12.90 25.52
CA TYR A 744 22.54 14.17 24.77
C TYR A 744 22.27 15.35 25.70
N GLY A 745 22.88 16.50 25.41
CA GLY A 745 22.46 17.76 26.02
C GLY A 745 21.08 18.15 25.52
N LEU A 746 20.99 18.61 24.26
CA LEU A 746 19.73 18.94 23.59
C LEU A 746 19.60 18.12 22.29
N ASP A 747 18.49 17.38 22.16
CA ASP A 747 18.17 16.51 21.00
C ASP A 747 16.84 16.92 20.32
N PRO A 748 16.82 18.00 19.51
CA PRO A 748 15.68 18.27 18.66
C PRO A 748 15.63 17.28 17.50
N HIS A 749 14.48 16.65 17.35
CA HIS A 749 14.34 15.48 16.50
C HIS A 749 13.06 15.55 15.65
N ASP A 750 13.03 14.80 14.52
CA ASP A 750 11.85 14.55 13.66
C ASP A 750 11.00 15.82 13.42
N ASP A 751 11.40 16.63 12.43
CA ASP A 751 10.66 17.83 11.99
C ASP A 751 10.53 18.92 13.08
N SER A 752 11.53 19.02 13.97
CA SER A 752 11.65 20.14 14.91
C SER A 752 12.37 21.33 14.25
N ASN A 753 11.63 22.40 13.96
CA ASN A 753 12.04 23.41 12.95
C ASN A 753 11.90 24.85 13.45
N GLY A 754 12.70 25.76 12.85
CA GLY A 754 12.64 27.19 13.13
C GLY A 754 13.18 27.58 14.51
N PHE A 755 14.06 26.77 15.10
CA PHE A 755 14.57 27.02 16.45
C PHE A 755 15.63 28.11 16.44
N LEU A 756 15.67 28.87 17.53
CA LEU A 756 16.82 29.69 17.90
C LEU A 756 17.49 29.05 19.11
N VAL A 757 18.70 28.53 18.92
CA VAL A 757 19.56 27.98 19.98
C VAL A 757 20.73 28.94 20.15
N GLU A 758 20.68 29.80 21.17
CA GLU A 758 21.69 30.83 21.36
C GLU A 758 22.22 31.02 22.77
N ASN A 759 23.49 31.39 22.90
CA ASN A 759 24.12 31.67 24.19
C ASN A 759 24.05 30.51 25.19
N ASN A 760 23.92 29.26 24.73
CA ASN A 760 23.86 28.09 25.62
C ASN A 760 25.24 27.47 25.82
N LYS A 761 25.39 26.68 26.88
CA LYS A 761 26.56 25.83 27.14
C LYS A 761 26.17 24.36 27.07
N PHE A 762 26.92 23.56 26.32
CA PHE A 762 26.74 22.12 26.20
C PHE A 762 28.03 21.40 26.58
N TYR A 763 28.09 20.74 27.74
CA TYR A 763 29.36 20.17 28.19
C TYR A 763 29.29 18.85 28.96
N ASN A 764 30.33 18.03 28.83
CA ASN A 764 30.47 16.76 29.55
C ASN A 764 29.29 15.78 29.35
N ASN A 765 28.62 15.82 28.19
CA ASN A 765 27.52 14.91 27.89
C ASN A 765 28.02 13.57 27.33
N GLY A 766 27.29 12.49 27.61
CA GLY A 766 27.71 11.12 27.25
C GLY A 766 27.76 10.81 25.76
N LYS A 767 27.26 11.70 24.89
CA LYS A 767 27.41 11.69 23.43
C LYS A 767 27.62 13.10 22.87
N HIS A 768 26.60 13.71 22.27
CA HIS A 768 26.69 15.01 21.63
C HIS A 768 26.21 16.11 22.58
N GLY A 769 26.81 17.29 22.50
CA GLY A 769 26.30 18.47 23.21
C GLY A 769 24.92 18.87 22.66
N LEU A 770 24.87 19.16 21.37
CA LEU A 770 23.67 19.49 20.62
C LEU A 770 23.54 18.61 19.38
N ILE A 771 22.37 18.03 19.14
CA ILE A 771 22.08 17.25 17.92
C ILE A 771 20.71 17.59 17.35
N PHE A 772 20.67 18.04 16.10
CA PHE A 772 19.44 18.11 15.31
C PHE A 772 19.37 16.91 14.37
N SER A 773 18.30 16.11 14.45
CA SER A 773 18.21 14.83 13.75
C SER A 773 16.85 14.59 13.09
N LYS A 774 16.86 14.11 11.84
CA LYS A 774 15.67 13.76 11.03
C LYS A 774 14.82 14.98 10.63
N ARG A 775 15.25 15.68 9.58
CA ARG A 775 14.51 16.79 8.93
C ARG A 775 14.30 18.01 9.84
N CYS A 776 15.26 18.30 10.70
CA CYS A 776 15.29 19.55 11.43
C CYS A 776 15.88 20.66 10.56
N ILE A 777 15.05 21.62 10.17
CA ILE A 777 15.39 22.66 9.20
C ILE A 777 15.17 24.07 9.72
N GLU A 778 15.84 25.02 9.10
CA GLU A 778 15.69 26.46 9.35
C GLU A 778 15.98 26.85 10.81
N ASN A 779 16.86 26.10 11.45
CA ASN A 779 17.31 26.38 12.80
C ASN A 779 18.56 27.27 12.77
N THR A 780 18.62 28.19 13.72
CA THR A 780 19.80 29.04 13.95
C THR A 780 20.46 28.62 15.26
N ILE A 781 21.73 28.25 15.18
CA ILE A 781 22.57 27.82 16.29
C ILE A 781 23.71 28.82 16.42
N ARG A 782 23.64 29.73 17.39
CA ARG A 782 24.62 30.81 17.48
C ARG A 782 25.14 31.14 18.87
N ASN A 783 26.36 31.64 18.96
CA ASN A 783 26.96 32.11 20.21
C ASN A 783 26.95 31.04 21.34
N ASN A 784 26.88 29.75 21.00
CA ASN A 784 26.91 28.69 22.00
C ASN A 784 28.35 28.27 22.28
N ILE A 785 28.56 27.69 23.46
CA ILE A 785 29.82 27.07 23.86
C ILE A 785 29.59 25.55 24.00
N SER A 786 30.37 24.71 23.32
CA SER A 786 30.20 23.25 23.39
C SER A 786 31.53 22.54 23.58
N TYR A 787 31.71 21.83 24.71
CA TYR A 787 32.99 21.22 25.05
C TYR A 787 32.94 19.98 25.93
N GLY A 788 33.98 19.15 25.91
CA GLY A 788 34.09 17.96 26.77
C GLY A 788 33.04 16.89 26.48
N ASN A 789 32.31 16.96 25.35
CA ASN A 789 31.29 15.97 25.02
C ASN A 789 31.96 14.74 24.40
N LYS A 790 31.49 13.54 24.77
CA LYS A 790 32.12 12.27 24.34
C LYS A 790 32.23 12.09 22.82
N TYR A 791 31.27 12.65 22.08
CA TYR A 791 31.27 12.68 20.62
C TYR A 791 31.36 14.10 20.10
N HIS A 792 30.26 14.72 19.67
CA HIS A 792 30.33 15.93 18.86
C HIS A 792 29.87 17.14 19.66
N GLY A 793 30.48 18.29 19.43
CA GLY A 793 30.01 19.54 20.00
C GLY A 793 28.62 19.89 19.47
N ILE A 794 28.49 19.91 18.14
CA ILE A 794 27.23 20.14 17.40
C ILE A 794 27.10 19.11 16.27
N MET A 795 25.93 18.48 16.13
CA MET A 795 25.63 17.54 15.06
C MET A 795 24.35 17.89 14.30
N LEU A 796 24.42 17.92 12.97
CA LEU A 796 23.25 17.88 12.09
C LEU A 796 23.19 16.50 11.41
N HIS A 797 22.06 15.82 11.55
CA HIS A 797 21.90 14.43 11.17
C HIS A 797 20.60 14.20 10.40
N GLU A 798 20.65 13.35 9.37
CA GLU A 798 19.48 12.83 8.65
C GLU A 798 18.56 13.92 8.06
N LYS A 799 19.02 14.57 6.99
CA LYS A 799 18.28 15.60 6.24
C LYS A 799 17.99 16.86 7.04
N SER A 800 18.81 17.16 8.03
CA SER A 800 18.71 18.41 8.79
C SER A 800 19.39 19.53 8.00
N ASN A 801 18.62 20.12 7.09
CA ASN A 801 19.08 21.02 6.04
C ASN A 801 18.75 22.49 6.33
N ASN A 802 19.37 23.41 5.59
CA ASN A 802 19.05 24.86 5.65
C ASN A 802 19.21 25.45 7.07
N ASN A 803 20.13 24.91 7.87
CA ASN A 803 20.44 25.43 9.19
C ASN A 803 21.66 26.36 9.13
N VAL A 804 21.74 27.26 10.10
CA VAL A 804 22.86 28.17 10.29
C VAL A 804 23.54 27.85 11.62
N ILE A 805 24.84 27.57 11.57
CA ILE A 805 25.72 27.40 12.73
C ILE A 805 26.72 28.55 12.70
N GLU A 806 26.57 29.53 13.59
CA GLU A 806 27.41 30.74 13.57
C GLU A 806 27.94 31.21 14.91
N ASN A 807 29.14 31.81 14.93
CA ASN A 807 29.69 32.45 16.14
C ASN A 807 29.78 31.52 17.37
N ASN A 808 29.81 30.19 17.19
CA ASN A 808 29.92 29.25 18.30
C ASN A 808 31.39 29.01 18.65
N THR A 809 31.65 28.68 19.92
CA THR A 809 32.96 28.27 20.43
C THR A 809 32.91 26.79 20.78
N ILE A 810 33.68 25.96 20.08
CA ILE A 810 33.53 24.49 20.14
C ILE A 810 34.90 23.83 20.29
N TYR A 811 35.13 23.17 21.42
CA TYR A 811 36.44 22.61 21.73
C TYR A 811 36.41 21.37 22.60
N ASP A 812 37.49 20.59 22.62
CA ASP A 812 37.62 19.39 23.45
C ASP A 812 36.47 18.37 23.24
N ASN A 813 36.07 18.16 21.98
CA ASN A 813 35.14 17.11 21.57
C ASN A 813 35.82 16.15 20.59
N HIS A 814 35.16 15.02 20.27
CA HIS A 814 35.60 14.16 19.16
C HIS A 814 35.52 14.92 17.82
N ASP A 815 34.34 15.36 17.41
CA ASP A 815 34.26 16.32 16.30
C ASP A 815 33.67 17.62 16.83
N GLY A 816 34.20 18.77 16.39
CA GLY A 816 33.60 20.04 16.76
C GLY A 816 32.19 20.15 16.18
N ILE A 817 32.09 20.19 14.84
CA ILE A 817 30.83 20.22 14.11
C ILE A 817 30.76 19.02 13.16
N ALA A 818 29.66 18.27 13.20
CA ALA A 818 29.43 17.12 12.33
C ALA A 818 28.16 17.28 11.49
N LEU A 819 28.29 17.13 10.18
CA LEU A 819 27.18 17.03 9.22
C LEU A 819 27.14 15.62 8.64
N ALA A 820 26.05 14.90 8.89
CA ALA A 820 25.80 13.57 8.38
C ALA A 820 24.46 13.53 7.63
N HIS A 821 24.50 13.23 6.33
CA HIS A 821 23.34 13.23 5.45
C HIS A 821 22.53 14.55 5.52
N SER A 822 23.21 15.69 5.65
CA SER A 822 22.62 17.00 5.92
C SER A 822 23.22 18.06 5.00
N SER A 823 22.37 18.74 4.22
CA SER A 823 22.75 19.54 3.05
C SER A 823 22.29 20.99 3.15
N ASN A 824 22.89 21.87 2.36
CA ASN A 824 22.55 23.30 2.28
C ASN A 824 22.64 24.04 3.64
N ASN A 825 23.53 23.61 4.53
CA ASN A 825 23.76 24.29 5.80
C ASN A 825 24.91 25.30 5.67
N ILE A 826 24.85 26.35 6.49
CA ILE A 826 25.89 27.37 6.59
C ILE A 826 26.58 27.22 7.95
N ILE A 827 27.90 27.06 7.92
CA ILE A 827 28.76 27.03 9.10
C ILE A 827 29.71 28.22 8.97
N ARG A 828 29.50 29.27 9.79
CA ARG A 828 30.30 30.49 9.66
C ARG A 828 30.77 31.13 10.95
N ASN A 829 31.91 31.83 10.91
CA ASN A 829 32.42 32.60 12.05
C ASN A 829 32.56 31.80 13.36
N ASN A 830 32.65 30.46 13.30
CA ASN A 830 32.82 29.64 14.50
C ASN A 830 34.31 29.55 14.87
N SER A 831 34.58 29.45 16.17
CA SER A 831 35.89 29.09 16.72
C SER A 831 35.86 27.61 17.08
N VAL A 832 36.59 26.78 16.34
CA VAL A 832 36.57 25.31 16.48
C VAL A 832 37.98 24.78 16.71
N TYR A 833 38.32 24.46 17.95
CA TYR A 833 39.70 24.12 18.31
C TYR A 833 39.85 22.96 19.27
N GLN A 834 41.02 22.32 19.34
CA GLN A 834 41.28 21.22 20.28
C GLN A 834 40.27 20.06 20.22
N ASN A 835 39.66 19.80 19.06
CA ASN A 835 38.84 18.60 18.84
C ASN A 835 39.67 17.52 18.14
N LYS A 836 39.15 16.29 18.03
CA LYS A 836 39.80 15.30 17.13
C LYS A 836 39.70 15.75 15.67
N ARG A 837 38.54 16.23 15.23
CA ARG A 837 38.36 16.90 13.93
C ARG A 837 37.54 18.18 14.12
N GLY A 838 37.86 19.24 13.39
CA GLY A 838 37.14 20.51 13.48
C GLY A 838 35.72 20.40 12.92
N VAL A 839 35.60 20.38 11.59
CA VAL A 839 34.32 20.23 10.87
C VAL A 839 34.34 18.97 10.02
N ARG A 840 33.38 18.06 10.25
CA ARG A 840 33.21 16.82 9.51
C ARG A 840 31.96 16.86 8.63
N VAL A 841 32.09 16.50 7.36
CA VAL A 841 30.99 16.43 6.39
C VAL A 841 30.97 15.05 5.74
N ASP A 842 29.92 14.26 6.01
CA ASP A 842 29.80 12.90 5.53
C ASP A 842 28.39 12.44 5.15
N GLN A 843 28.29 11.18 4.68
CA GLN A 843 27.06 10.50 4.30
C GLN A 843 26.21 11.24 3.25
N GLY A 844 26.83 11.76 2.20
CA GLY A 844 26.09 12.46 1.14
C GLY A 844 25.56 13.82 1.56
N SER A 845 26.30 14.55 2.40
CA SER A 845 26.00 15.92 2.78
C SER A 845 26.46 16.87 1.68
N LEU A 846 25.53 17.53 1.00
CA LEU A 846 25.80 18.30 -0.22
C LEU A 846 25.62 19.80 -0.01
N ASN A 847 26.30 20.62 -0.82
CA ASN A 847 26.06 22.06 -0.93
C ASN A 847 26.13 22.83 0.41
N ASN A 848 26.88 22.33 1.38
CA ASN A 848 27.12 23.07 2.61
C ASN A 848 28.21 24.13 2.37
N LEU A 849 28.08 25.26 3.05
CA LEU A 849 29.06 26.34 3.03
C LEU A 849 29.72 26.47 4.40
N ILE A 850 31.03 26.22 4.44
CA ILE A 850 31.89 26.39 5.62
C ILE A 850 32.74 27.62 5.34
N GLU A 851 32.44 28.75 5.99
CA GLU A 851 33.09 30.02 5.70
C GLU A 851 33.51 30.86 6.91
N TYR A 852 34.60 31.61 6.79
CA TYR A 852 35.06 32.54 7.84
C TYR A 852 35.27 31.91 9.24
N ASN A 853 35.38 30.59 9.34
CA ASN A 853 35.64 29.91 10.61
C ASN A 853 37.13 30.00 10.96
N THR A 854 37.41 30.01 12.26
CA THR A 854 38.76 29.81 12.80
C THR A 854 38.85 28.40 13.35
N ILE A 855 39.64 27.54 12.70
CA ILE A 855 39.71 26.10 12.99
C ILE A 855 41.16 25.73 13.30
N SER A 856 41.50 25.55 14.58
CA SER A 856 42.89 25.34 14.99
C SER A 856 43.11 24.19 15.95
N ASP A 857 44.35 23.71 16.05
CA ASP A 857 44.77 22.78 17.11
C ASP A 857 43.95 21.47 17.17
N ASN A 858 43.33 21.05 16.05
CA ASN A 858 42.60 19.78 16.02
C ASN A 858 43.57 18.64 15.72
N SER A 859 43.50 17.56 16.50
CA SER A 859 44.50 16.48 16.46
C SER A 859 44.49 15.63 15.18
N GLN A 860 43.53 15.87 14.29
CA GLN A 860 43.53 15.35 12.92
C GLN A 860 43.23 16.48 11.92
N TYR A 861 41.97 16.62 11.53
CA TYR A 861 41.60 17.42 10.36
C TYR A 861 40.89 18.69 10.79
N GLY A 862 41.24 19.83 10.18
CA GLY A 862 40.48 21.06 10.32
C GLY A 862 39.08 20.90 9.69
N VAL A 863 39.02 20.63 8.39
CA VAL A 863 37.80 20.27 7.66
C VAL A 863 37.97 18.92 6.97
N TYR A 864 37.04 17.98 7.20
CA TYR A 864 37.08 16.63 6.63
C TYR A 864 35.80 16.30 5.85
N VAL A 865 35.94 16.14 4.53
CA VAL A 865 34.83 15.89 3.60
C VAL A 865 34.98 14.51 2.96
N TYR A 866 34.04 13.60 3.23
CA TYR A 866 34.07 12.24 2.69
C TYR A 866 32.67 11.64 2.53
N GLY A 867 32.60 10.38 2.09
CA GLY A 867 31.34 9.63 2.07
C GLY A 867 30.33 10.16 1.04
N LYS A 868 30.80 10.54 -0.16
CA LYS A 868 30.00 11.12 -1.26
C LYS A 868 29.41 12.49 -0.92
N SER A 869 30.08 13.23 -0.05
CA SER A 869 29.67 14.59 0.32
C SER A 869 30.25 15.57 -0.68
N ASP A 870 29.50 15.76 -1.76
CA ASP A 870 29.95 16.47 -2.95
C ASP A 870 29.48 17.94 -2.93
N GLN A 871 30.13 18.79 -3.73
CA GLN A 871 29.70 20.18 -3.98
C GLN A 871 29.67 21.10 -2.74
N ASN A 872 30.45 20.80 -1.70
CA ASN A 872 30.56 21.66 -0.53
C ASN A 872 31.58 22.80 -0.77
N GLY A 873 31.31 23.98 -0.21
CA GLY A 873 32.21 25.13 -0.19
C GLY A 873 32.97 25.22 1.13
N ILE A 874 34.29 25.30 1.06
CA ILE A 874 35.21 25.55 2.17
C ILE A 874 35.91 26.86 1.81
N GLU A 875 35.38 27.98 2.27
CA GLU A 875 35.68 29.30 1.71
C GLU A 875 36.13 30.30 2.79
N ASN A 876 37.23 31.02 2.58
CA ASN A 876 37.67 32.13 3.46
C ASN A 876 37.88 31.77 4.95
N ASN A 877 38.20 30.52 5.26
CA ASN A 877 38.46 30.08 6.64
C ASN A 877 39.93 30.31 7.03
N LYS A 878 40.19 30.44 8.33
CA LYS A 878 41.54 30.40 8.92
C LYS A 878 41.75 29.03 9.56
N LEU A 879 42.67 28.22 9.04
CA LEU A 879 42.96 26.89 9.57
C LEU A 879 44.44 26.76 9.95
N SER A 880 44.72 26.55 11.23
CA SER A 880 46.11 26.44 11.69
C SER A 880 46.38 25.30 12.66
N ASP A 881 47.61 24.80 12.68
CA ASP A 881 48.06 23.85 13.71
C ASP A 881 47.22 22.54 13.76
N ASN A 882 46.66 22.12 12.62
CA ASN A 882 46.01 20.82 12.45
C ASN A 882 46.95 19.83 11.75
N THR A 883 46.74 18.51 11.90
CA THR A 883 47.45 17.51 11.06
C THR A 883 47.17 17.76 9.58
N THR A 884 45.91 17.99 9.20
CA THR A 884 45.58 18.45 7.85
C THR A 884 44.56 19.55 7.93
N ALA A 885 44.81 20.69 7.29
CA ALA A 885 43.88 21.80 7.31
C ALA A 885 42.56 21.40 6.62
N VAL A 886 42.62 20.97 5.35
CA VAL A 886 41.45 20.53 4.57
C VAL A 886 41.70 19.16 3.95
N TYR A 887 40.88 18.17 4.29
CA TYR A 887 40.97 16.79 3.80
C TYR A 887 39.72 16.42 2.99
N VAL A 888 39.89 16.10 1.71
CA VAL A 888 38.78 15.82 0.78
C VAL A 888 38.91 14.44 0.15
N LYS A 889 37.84 13.64 0.26
CA LYS A 889 37.65 12.33 -0.36
C LYS A 889 36.32 12.26 -1.12
N SER A 890 35.90 13.37 -1.71
CA SER A 890 34.59 13.52 -2.39
C SER A 890 34.70 14.48 -3.58
N VAL A 891 33.62 14.62 -4.34
CA VAL A 891 33.64 15.18 -5.70
C VAL A 891 33.15 16.63 -5.71
N GLY A 892 33.72 17.48 -6.57
CA GLY A 892 33.12 18.77 -6.91
C GLY A 892 33.14 19.82 -5.80
N ASN A 893 33.93 19.65 -4.74
CA ASN A 893 34.03 20.61 -3.64
C ASN A 893 34.89 21.82 -4.01
N ARG A 894 34.62 22.97 -3.41
CA ARG A 894 35.39 24.21 -3.57
C ARG A 894 36.19 24.49 -2.32
N VAL A 895 37.52 24.60 -2.44
CA VAL A 895 38.42 25.03 -1.37
C VAL A 895 39.03 26.35 -1.80
N MET A 896 38.45 27.46 -1.37
CA MET A 896 38.74 28.79 -1.94
C MET A 896 39.06 29.86 -0.89
N GLY A 897 40.05 30.72 -1.14
CA GLY A 897 40.28 31.89 -0.29
C GLY A 897 40.74 31.61 1.14
N ASN A 898 41.08 30.36 1.49
CA ASN A 898 41.41 29.99 2.87
C ASN A 898 42.84 30.40 3.24
N LYS A 899 43.07 30.72 4.52
CA LYS A 899 44.39 30.95 5.11
C LYS A 899 44.80 29.72 5.92
N LEU A 900 45.70 28.90 5.39
CA LEU A 900 46.17 27.65 5.96
C LEU A 900 47.60 27.85 6.50
N ASN A 901 47.80 27.72 7.80
CA ASN A 901 49.08 28.07 8.43
C ASN A 901 49.56 26.99 9.42
N LYS A 902 50.85 26.58 9.36
CA LYS A 902 51.44 25.66 10.35
C LYS A 902 50.71 24.31 10.51
N ASN A 903 50.11 23.79 9.44
CA ASN A 903 49.50 22.45 9.45
C ASN A 903 50.54 21.40 9.05
N GLU A 904 50.35 20.10 9.32
CA GLU A 904 51.28 19.10 8.73
C GLU A 904 51.10 19.02 7.20
N ALA A 905 49.85 19.00 6.75
CA ALA A 905 49.47 19.23 5.35
C ALA A 905 48.42 20.36 5.24
N GLY A 906 48.54 21.22 4.23
CA GLY A 906 47.53 22.23 3.94
C GLY A 906 46.24 21.60 3.40
N ILE A 907 46.27 21.12 2.16
CA ILE A 907 45.12 20.50 1.48
C ILE A 907 45.48 19.08 1.06
N TYR A 908 44.69 18.09 1.47
CA TYR A 908 44.88 16.68 1.13
C TYR A 908 43.70 16.16 0.31
N LEU A 909 43.96 15.73 -0.92
CA LEU A 909 42.99 15.09 -1.81
C LEU A 909 43.28 13.59 -1.89
N THR A 910 42.28 12.73 -1.66
CA THR A 910 42.50 11.27 -1.71
C THR A 910 41.31 10.49 -2.25
N GLY A 911 41.53 9.23 -2.61
CA GLY A 911 40.48 8.29 -2.96
C GLY A 911 39.63 8.81 -4.11
N ASN A 912 38.34 9.07 -3.85
CA ASN A 912 37.38 9.55 -4.85
C ASN A 912 37.41 11.08 -5.07
N ALA A 913 38.43 11.79 -4.59
CA ALA A 913 38.55 13.23 -4.81
C ALA A 913 38.69 13.53 -6.31
N ASN A 914 37.62 14.07 -6.90
CA ASN A 914 37.53 14.37 -8.33
C ASN A 914 36.77 15.67 -8.56
N LYS A 915 37.11 16.40 -9.62
CA LYS A 915 36.50 17.68 -10.04
C LYS A 915 36.43 18.73 -8.92
N ASN A 916 37.26 18.64 -7.88
CA ASN A 916 37.34 19.66 -6.85
C ASN A 916 38.09 20.89 -7.36
N ARG A 917 37.72 22.08 -6.88
CA ARG A 917 38.34 23.36 -7.25
C ARG A 917 39.11 23.93 -6.07
N ILE A 918 40.42 24.15 -6.24
CA ILE A 918 41.32 24.67 -5.22
C ILE A 918 41.98 25.94 -5.76
N ALA A 919 41.60 27.12 -5.25
CA ALA A 919 42.12 28.40 -5.77
C ALA A 919 42.06 29.53 -4.74
N GLY A 920 42.99 30.48 -4.84
CA GLY A 920 43.04 31.68 -4.00
C GLY A 920 43.41 31.41 -2.54
N ASN A 921 43.90 30.23 -2.19
CA ASN A 921 44.28 29.93 -0.81
C ASN A 921 45.70 30.46 -0.52
N THR A 922 45.92 30.94 0.69
CA THR A 922 47.25 31.27 1.23
C THR A 922 47.70 30.12 2.12
N ILE A 923 48.76 29.40 1.72
CA ILE A 923 49.22 28.17 2.39
C ILE A 923 50.68 28.35 2.81
N THR A 924 50.91 28.46 4.11
CA THR A 924 52.22 28.81 4.68
C THR A 924 52.64 27.85 5.78
N TYR A 925 53.95 27.57 5.85
CA TYR A 925 54.57 26.77 6.92
C TYR A 925 53.97 25.37 7.10
N SER A 926 53.49 24.74 6.03
CA SER A 926 53.09 23.32 6.11
C SER A 926 54.31 22.43 6.29
N LYS A 927 54.28 21.54 7.30
CA LYS A 927 55.41 20.66 7.68
C LYS A 927 55.83 19.73 6.54
N ASP A 928 54.86 19.17 5.81
CA ASP A 928 55.11 18.23 4.72
C ASP A 928 54.70 18.75 3.35
N TYR A 929 53.43 19.15 3.19
CA TYR A 929 52.89 19.55 1.87
C TYR A 929 51.92 20.72 1.99
N GLY A 930 52.01 21.69 1.08
CA GLY A 930 50.98 22.71 0.88
C GLY A 930 49.70 22.09 0.32
N ILE A 931 49.80 21.45 -0.84
CA ILE A 931 48.73 20.66 -1.47
C ILE A 931 49.28 19.27 -1.81
N TYR A 932 48.60 18.22 -1.34
CA TYR A 932 48.95 16.82 -1.60
C TYR A 932 47.76 16.08 -2.22
N ALA A 933 47.98 15.42 -3.36
CA ALA A 933 46.95 14.61 -4.03
C ALA A 933 47.39 13.14 -4.16
N LYS A 934 46.56 12.20 -3.68
CA LYS A 934 46.74 10.75 -3.81
C LYS A 934 45.48 10.11 -4.39
N ILE A 935 45.37 10.13 -5.71
CA ILE A 935 44.14 9.76 -6.44
C ILE A 935 44.46 8.81 -7.61
N ALA A 936 43.45 8.09 -8.10
CA ALA A 936 43.62 7.19 -9.24
C ALA A 936 43.82 7.98 -10.56
N PRO A 937 44.52 7.43 -11.57
CA PRO A 937 44.87 8.15 -12.81
C PRO A 937 43.71 8.78 -13.60
N LYS A 938 42.48 8.27 -13.41
CA LYS A 938 41.27 8.76 -14.11
C LYS A 938 40.57 9.93 -13.40
N LEU A 939 41.04 10.32 -12.21
CA LEU A 939 40.46 11.38 -11.42
C LEU A 939 41.31 12.65 -11.56
N SER A 940 40.65 13.80 -11.74
CA SER A 940 41.33 15.09 -11.92
C SER A 940 40.73 16.13 -10.99
N ASN A 941 41.54 17.07 -10.51
CA ASN A 941 41.09 18.20 -9.71
C ASN A 941 41.68 19.49 -10.29
N PHE A 942 40.96 20.60 -10.17
CA PHE A 942 41.42 21.90 -10.66
C PHE A 942 42.18 22.62 -9.55
N ILE A 943 43.46 22.87 -9.76
CA ILE A 943 44.30 23.71 -8.90
C ILE A 943 44.56 25.00 -9.69
N GLY A 944 43.95 26.10 -9.26
CA GLY A 944 44.22 27.44 -9.78
C GLY A 944 45.39 28.11 -9.06
N GLU A 945 45.48 29.43 -9.17
CA GLU A 945 46.49 30.22 -8.45
C GLU A 945 46.31 30.09 -6.93
N ASN A 946 47.35 29.65 -6.22
CA ASN A 946 47.41 29.61 -4.76
C ASN A 946 48.72 30.26 -4.32
N ASN A 947 48.69 30.92 -3.16
CA ASN A 947 49.79 31.71 -2.64
C ASN A 947 50.59 30.89 -1.61
N PHE A 948 51.87 30.62 -1.91
CA PHE A 948 52.80 29.87 -1.07
C PHE A 948 53.98 30.73 -0.54
N ILE A 949 53.78 32.05 -0.35
CA ILE A 949 54.86 33.04 -0.09
C ILE A 949 55.84 32.66 1.06
N TRP A 950 55.52 31.72 1.97
CA TRP A 950 56.40 31.30 3.07
C TRP A 950 56.54 29.76 3.21
N ARG A 951 57.80 29.29 3.25
CA ARG A 951 58.28 27.89 3.04
C ARG A 951 57.35 26.79 3.60
N ASN A 952 56.58 26.14 2.72
CA ASN A 952 56.17 24.75 2.92
C ASN A 952 57.35 23.83 2.58
N LYS A 953 57.41 22.61 3.12
CA LYS A 953 58.44 21.63 2.72
C LYS A 953 58.33 21.24 1.24
N LYS A 954 57.10 21.11 0.73
CA LYS A 954 56.75 21.02 -0.70
C LYS A 954 55.45 21.76 -0.94
N ASP A 955 55.38 22.62 -1.94
CA ASP A 955 54.16 23.41 -2.20
C ASP A 955 53.02 22.56 -2.80
N VAL A 956 53.32 21.78 -3.84
CA VAL A 956 52.35 20.87 -4.48
C VAL A 956 53.00 19.52 -4.77
N PHE A 957 52.32 18.42 -4.45
CA PHE A 957 52.76 17.07 -4.77
C PHE A 957 51.57 16.17 -5.12
N ALA A 958 51.73 15.34 -6.16
CA ALA A 958 50.71 14.39 -6.60
C ALA A 958 51.30 12.98 -6.77
N TYR A 959 50.55 11.98 -6.34
CA TYR A 959 50.89 10.55 -6.43
C TYR A 959 49.71 9.77 -7.00
N GLU A 960 49.94 9.04 -8.09
CA GLU A 960 48.92 8.17 -8.68
C GLU A 960 48.87 6.82 -7.96
N VAL A 961 47.67 6.39 -7.57
CA VAL A 961 47.46 5.06 -6.98
C VAL A 961 46.78 4.18 -8.02
N ASN A 962 47.39 3.04 -8.32
CA ASN A 962 46.82 2.01 -9.21
C ASN A 962 45.54 1.41 -8.65
#